data_AF-A0A976CWT0-F1
#
_entry.id   AF-A0A976CWT0-F1
#
_cell.length_a   1.000
_cell.length_b   1.000
_cell.length_c   1.000
_cell.angle_alpha   90.00
_cell.angle_beta   90.00
_cell.angle_gamma   90.00
#
_symmetry.space_group_name_H-M   'P 1'
#
loop_
_entity.id
_entity.type
_entity.pdbx_description
1 polymer ?
#
loop_
_entity_poly.entity_id
_entity_poly.type
_entity_poly.pdbx_seq_one_letter_code
_entity_poly.pdbx_strand_id
1 'polypeptide(L)'
;MLARLLLLTLCSIPFAHAEAFLVEAEQFRDKGGWMVDTQFIESMGSPYLIAHGMGKTVADAKTSVSVAKAGRYHVWVRTIDWTKRLGRSGSAGTFSLSINGQTLTKDLGQGPTKWTWVKAGEVSLDKGDSTISLTDQSGFDGRIDALYFSTDSHFVPPAAAMLEDRAQWNIPGAPKPMVDAGEYDLVVVGGGYGGMGAAIAAARLGAKVALIQNREVLGGNGSSEVRVWAMGDTPPSEYALADIVKEIEDDAKASPAPAEQFGDAKKESIVRAEKNITLLLGHHAYGVEKNGSKITSVAVLEVGTGQCKRVRGHYFADTTGHGFVGQWAKADLTMVEKGRMGMSNMWMWKNAEQPTSFPQQPWMLTLTEKDFPYPRRGHAEWFWESGFDRHPIEELEVTRDWNLISAYSAFSAMKNQGAHAARDPQAHAHAEMTWLAYVGGTRETQQLLGDVVLTGDDIDKKTVFPDGCVLTTWSIDLHVPEERYSKANPEHPFISKAIFRHSVDKRVGYPIPYRCFYSRNVDNLFMAGRNISVNRDALGTIRVMKTIGMMGVCVGRTAALCRLHQCTPREAYAKHLEQAKQLWRLPGKERHHSLVELEQRRASSARSLCAVKCFAIITPMSFFRQACWWRKWMMFLILLRLVGTLPGQADPAQGSPPSAEVAADGRSFSILAPGFTTFRAGFAAKVEIDGQFRILDSRLGMVLEKAKKTSLQTVVVRFEEEQIDLLFQLGIPENMPQVIMLQAGVRNQGSHAIRLAELIPLMMEENTGSEEEEKPILQVASPSEHWLLTGLHAKTTSVCHLHVLPADTWIHEQGCLYRKDEAGFFFGPTGQPVSYLAARFSPTKNGQTTMTLVSAMDRVRVDAGQTRWGQQAGLFFEPPRQAMNRWADLVVRTHGARTHRGALTGWSSVYSPERIARGKNVRQVIAQIPMSNGQLRPDVIQIGENFETEEGKPIDIASFYPEGYPDYAKQIAAVGSRPGMKLDFDLSRTNFQSCLADVKRAVRDGFSYLKIGYHLSPAFRQTLAGGEKTSLELAREHWRAIRAAAGEETYILFCQWFTDRATLGFVDASRAGPVTTRRGVRDVMPHVLLSYHLNHRWFAIDNDCFYMATELFSTYLD
;
A
#
# COMPACT_ATOMS: atom_id res chain seq x y z
N MET A 1 -14.87 66.64 20.55
CA MET A 1 -14.39 65.24 20.47
C MET A 1 -15.05 64.38 21.56
N LEU A 2 -16.37 64.50 21.72
CA LEU A 2 -17.14 64.00 22.88
C LEU A 2 -18.34 63.15 22.40
N ALA A 3 -18.16 62.45 21.27
CA ALA A 3 -19.23 61.71 20.56
C ALA A 3 -18.80 60.29 20.13
N ARG A 4 -17.74 59.71 20.73
CA ARG A 4 -17.27 58.35 20.38
C ARG A 4 -17.12 57.37 21.55
N LEU A 5 -17.65 57.71 22.73
CA LEU A 5 -17.54 56.86 23.93
C LEU A 5 -18.89 56.40 24.51
N LEU A 6 -19.96 56.39 23.71
CA LEU A 6 -21.33 56.13 24.17
C LEU A 6 -22.09 55.09 23.33
N LEU A 7 -21.38 54.09 22.77
CA LEU A 7 -21.96 53.06 21.90
C LEU A 7 -21.37 51.65 22.12
N LEU A 8 -21.10 51.28 23.38
CA LEU A 8 -20.68 49.92 23.76
C LEU A 8 -21.38 49.36 25.01
N THR A 9 -22.55 49.90 25.37
CA THR A 9 -23.44 49.33 26.40
C THR A 9 -24.84 49.17 25.83
N LEU A 10 -24.99 48.23 24.90
CA LEU A 10 -26.28 47.73 24.43
C LEU A 10 -26.41 46.26 24.87
N CYS A 11 -27.19 46.08 25.93
CA CYS A 11 -27.93 44.88 26.33
C CYS A 11 -27.35 43.53 25.89
N SER A 12 -26.53 42.91 26.74
CA SER A 12 -26.49 41.45 26.87
C SER A 12 -27.81 40.97 27.48
N ILE A 13 -28.86 40.91 26.66
CA ILE A 13 -30.04 40.10 26.99
C ILE A 13 -29.52 38.67 27.06
N PRO A 14 -29.66 37.95 28.19
CA PRO A 14 -29.38 36.53 28.20
C PRO A 14 -30.36 35.89 27.22
N PHE A 15 -29.88 35.49 26.04
CA PHE A 15 -30.61 34.54 25.21
C PHE A 15 -30.82 33.32 26.10
N ALA A 16 -32.05 33.13 26.58
CA ALA A 16 -32.44 31.92 27.28
C ALA A 16 -32.16 30.75 26.33
N HIS A 17 -31.02 30.10 26.51
CA HIS A 17 -30.68 28.91 25.76
C HIS A 17 -31.73 27.86 26.12
N ALA A 18 -32.36 27.29 25.09
CA ALA A 18 -33.26 26.16 25.28
C ALA A 18 -32.48 25.01 25.91
N GLU A 19 -33.08 24.35 26.90
CA GLU A 19 -32.47 23.18 27.53
C GLU A 19 -32.63 22.00 26.57
N ALA A 20 -31.57 21.24 26.34
CA ALA A 20 -31.61 20.04 25.52
C ALA A 20 -30.65 18.97 26.02
N PHE A 21 -31.00 17.69 25.79
CA PHE A 21 -30.13 16.55 26.06
C PHE A 21 -30.47 15.37 25.15
N LEU A 22 -29.46 14.51 24.94
CA LEU A 22 -29.53 13.29 24.14
C LEU A 22 -29.55 12.06 25.05
N VAL A 23 -30.22 11.00 24.62
CA VAL A 23 -30.12 9.67 25.22
C VAL A 23 -29.88 8.69 24.10
N GLU A 24 -28.66 8.17 24.00
CA GLU A 24 -28.33 7.12 23.02
C GLU A 24 -28.83 5.76 23.52
N ALA A 25 -29.51 5.02 22.65
CA ALA A 25 -30.30 3.86 23.04
C ALA A 25 -29.42 2.70 23.53
N GLU A 26 -28.25 2.51 22.93
CA GLU A 26 -27.26 1.51 23.33
C GLU A 26 -26.76 1.70 24.76
N GLN A 27 -26.85 2.93 25.29
CA GLN A 27 -26.45 3.29 26.66
C GLN A 27 -27.56 3.01 27.70
N PHE A 28 -28.70 2.42 27.30
CA PHE A 28 -29.70 1.98 28.26
C PHE A 28 -29.11 0.99 29.25
N ARG A 29 -29.32 1.24 30.56
CA ARG A 29 -28.73 0.44 31.65
C ARG A 29 -29.32 -0.96 31.69
N ASP A 30 -30.65 -1.06 31.59
CA ASP A 30 -31.37 -2.31 31.42
C ASP A 30 -31.87 -2.38 29.99
N LYS A 31 -31.39 -3.34 29.21
CA LYS A 31 -31.81 -3.51 27.82
C LYS A 31 -33.01 -4.44 27.70
N GLY A 32 -33.45 -5.07 28.80
CA GLY A 32 -34.51 -6.08 28.76
C GLY A 32 -34.13 -7.21 27.80
N GLY A 33 -34.91 -7.37 26.73
CA GLY A 33 -34.58 -8.28 25.62
C GLY A 33 -34.15 -7.59 24.33
N TRP A 34 -33.84 -6.29 24.36
CA TRP A 34 -33.27 -5.56 23.23
C TRP A 34 -31.78 -5.85 23.09
N MET A 35 -31.33 -6.03 21.85
CA MET A 35 -29.93 -6.28 21.51
C MET A 35 -29.26 -5.00 21.02
N VAL A 36 -27.95 -4.86 21.22
CA VAL A 36 -27.16 -3.77 20.64
C VAL A 36 -26.60 -4.21 19.30
N ASP A 37 -26.94 -3.51 18.23
CA ASP A 37 -26.37 -3.73 16.89
C ASP A 37 -25.30 -2.68 16.58
N THR A 38 -24.10 -3.17 16.24
CA THR A 38 -22.94 -2.35 15.86
C THR A 38 -22.42 -2.67 14.45
N GLN A 39 -23.12 -3.54 13.69
CA GLN A 39 -22.65 -4.02 12.40
C GLN A 39 -22.68 -2.95 11.30
N PHE A 40 -23.57 -1.96 11.43
CA PHE A 40 -23.88 -1.02 10.36
C PHE A 40 -23.47 0.42 10.65
N ILE A 41 -22.62 0.65 11.66
CA ILE A 41 -22.21 2.00 12.10
C ILE A 41 -21.66 2.83 10.93
N GLU A 42 -20.84 2.23 10.06
CA GLU A 42 -20.24 2.93 8.91
C GLU A 42 -21.26 3.43 7.87
N SER A 43 -22.38 2.72 7.70
CA SER A 43 -23.43 3.09 6.72
C SER A 43 -24.61 3.84 7.36
N MET A 44 -24.94 3.55 8.62
CA MET A 44 -26.10 4.08 9.34
C MET A 44 -25.73 5.30 10.21
N GLY A 45 -24.51 5.31 10.74
CA GLY A 45 -23.93 6.41 11.51
C GLY A 45 -23.79 6.19 13.01
N SER A 46 -24.46 5.18 13.60
CA SER A 46 -24.51 4.97 15.05
C SER A 46 -24.78 3.50 15.40
N PRO A 47 -24.34 3.00 16.56
CA PRO A 47 -24.95 1.82 17.16
C PRO A 47 -26.43 2.08 17.47
N TYR A 48 -27.22 1.01 17.64
CA TYR A 48 -28.64 1.14 18.00
C TYR A 48 -29.16 -0.10 18.72
N LEU A 49 -30.32 0.03 19.36
CA LEU A 49 -31.06 -1.10 19.93
C LEU A 49 -32.02 -1.73 18.92
N ILE A 50 -32.12 -3.06 18.97
CA ILE A 50 -33.05 -3.87 18.18
C ILE A 50 -33.84 -4.87 19.05
N ALA A 51 -35.18 -4.85 18.96
CA ALA A 51 -36.08 -5.77 19.65
C ALA A 51 -36.22 -7.11 18.90
N HIS A 52 -35.23 -7.98 19.04
CA HIS A 52 -35.14 -9.24 18.27
C HIS A 52 -35.94 -10.40 18.92
N GLY A 53 -37.26 -10.28 18.91
CA GLY A 53 -38.16 -11.19 19.64
C GLY A 53 -38.66 -12.43 18.88
N MET A 54 -38.34 -12.55 17.59
CA MET A 54 -38.75 -13.67 16.72
C MET A 54 -40.26 -13.99 16.78
N GLY A 55 -41.10 -12.95 16.70
CA GLY A 55 -42.56 -13.06 16.73
C GLY A 55 -43.18 -13.05 18.14
N LYS A 56 -42.38 -12.83 19.19
CA LYS A 56 -42.85 -12.56 20.56
C LYS A 56 -42.26 -11.24 21.02
N THR A 57 -43.00 -10.46 21.81
CA THR A 57 -42.46 -9.22 22.36
C THR A 57 -41.30 -9.49 23.31
N VAL A 58 -40.28 -8.65 23.28
CA VAL A 58 -39.15 -8.72 24.22
C VAL A 58 -39.43 -7.92 25.49
N ALA A 59 -38.68 -8.20 26.57
CA ALA A 59 -38.75 -7.42 27.79
C ALA A 59 -38.32 -5.97 27.54
N ASP A 60 -38.97 -5.03 28.23
CA ASP A 60 -38.73 -3.58 28.09
C ASP A 60 -37.27 -3.18 28.33
N ALA A 61 -36.75 -2.27 27.51
CA ALA A 61 -35.50 -1.58 27.81
C ALA A 61 -35.78 -0.34 28.67
N LYS A 62 -34.98 -0.12 29.72
CA LYS A 62 -35.15 0.97 30.69
C LYS A 62 -33.83 1.68 31.00
N THR A 63 -33.93 2.99 31.19
CA THR A 63 -32.81 3.81 31.69
C THR A 63 -33.34 4.99 32.51
N SER A 64 -32.48 5.61 33.30
CA SER A 64 -32.79 6.83 34.04
C SER A 64 -31.82 7.93 33.66
N VAL A 65 -32.35 9.12 33.40
CA VAL A 65 -31.61 10.32 33.00
C VAL A 65 -31.84 11.44 34.00
N SER A 66 -30.81 12.24 34.25
CA SER A 66 -30.91 13.36 35.20
C SER A 66 -31.23 14.65 34.45
N VAL A 67 -32.41 15.21 34.72
CA VAL A 67 -32.92 16.43 34.12
C VAL A 67 -32.42 17.64 34.91
N ALA A 68 -31.61 18.49 34.28
CA ALA A 68 -30.98 19.62 34.95
C ALA A 68 -31.97 20.76 35.29
N LYS A 69 -32.96 20.97 34.42
CA LYS A 69 -33.96 22.03 34.55
C LYS A 69 -35.37 21.50 34.32
N ALA A 70 -36.28 21.80 35.24
CA ALA A 70 -37.69 21.47 35.07
C ALA A 70 -38.28 22.25 33.87
N GLY A 71 -39.13 21.59 33.08
CA GLY A 71 -39.72 22.22 31.90
C GLY A 71 -40.57 21.27 31.07
N ARG A 72 -41.24 21.83 30.05
CA ARG A 72 -41.91 21.06 29.01
C ARG A 72 -40.91 20.76 27.90
N TYR A 73 -40.68 19.48 27.62
CA TYR A 73 -39.75 19.01 26.60
C TYR A 73 -40.50 18.40 25.43
N HIS A 74 -40.10 18.79 24.22
CA HIS A 74 -40.43 18.11 22.97
C HIS A 74 -39.47 16.95 22.78
N VAL A 75 -40.01 15.76 22.55
CA VAL A 75 -39.24 14.51 22.48
C VAL A 75 -39.23 14.02 21.04
N TRP A 76 -38.04 13.68 20.55
CA TRP A 76 -37.82 13.08 19.24
C TRP A 76 -37.15 11.73 19.40
N VAL A 77 -37.49 10.78 18.52
CA VAL A 77 -36.92 9.43 18.47
C VAL A 77 -36.30 9.22 17.10
N ARG A 78 -35.03 8.80 17.02
CA ARG A 78 -34.43 8.35 15.75
C ARG A 78 -34.72 6.87 15.54
N THR A 79 -35.55 6.57 14.56
CA THR A 79 -36.05 5.22 14.26
C THR A 79 -36.25 5.00 12.75
N ILE A 80 -36.61 3.79 12.35
CA ILE A 80 -36.84 3.37 10.98
C ILE A 80 -37.95 2.31 10.91
N ASP A 81 -38.73 2.35 9.83
CA ASP A 81 -39.61 1.26 9.40
C ASP A 81 -38.86 0.37 8.41
N TRP A 82 -38.24 -0.67 8.96
CA TRP A 82 -37.33 -1.53 8.21
C TRP A 82 -38.04 -2.38 7.14
N THR A 83 -39.31 -2.73 7.35
CA THR A 83 -40.14 -3.44 6.38
C THR A 83 -40.60 -2.56 5.23
N LYS A 84 -40.99 -1.31 5.52
CA LYS A 84 -41.44 -0.38 4.49
C LYS A 84 -40.28 0.10 3.61
N ARG A 85 -39.05 0.17 4.17
CA ARG A 85 -37.81 0.35 3.38
C ARG A 85 -37.67 -0.68 2.26
N LEU A 86 -38.17 -1.89 2.48
CA LEU A 86 -38.16 -2.99 1.51
C LEU A 86 -39.44 -3.05 0.65
N GLY A 87 -40.27 -2.00 0.68
CA GLY A 87 -41.50 -1.90 -0.12
C GLY A 87 -42.63 -2.84 0.35
N ARG A 88 -42.60 -3.33 1.59
CA ARG A 88 -43.63 -4.23 2.12
C ARG A 88 -44.85 -3.47 2.65
N SER A 89 -46.02 -4.11 2.60
CA SER A 89 -47.26 -3.61 3.18
C SER A 89 -47.33 -3.90 4.68
N GLY A 90 -47.48 -2.85 5.50
CA GLY A 90 -47.48 -2.94 6.96
C GLY A 90 -46.08 -2.75 7.57
N SER A 91 -46.06 -2.44 8.86
CA SER A 91 -44.83 -2.12 9.61
C SER A 91 -44.52 -3.21 10.61
N ALA A 92 -43.32 -3.77 10.55
CA ALA A 92 -42.74 -4.55 11.64
C ALA A 92 -41.91 -3.65 12.56
N GLY A 93 -41.67 -4.13 13.78
CA GLY A 93 -40.76 -3.48 14.71
C GLY A 93 -41.35 -2.23 15.36
N THR A 94 -42.66 -2.21 15.59
CA THR A 94 -43.29 -1.10 16.31
C THR A 94 -43.02 -1.18 17.81
N PHE A 95 -42.89 -0.02 18.44
CA PHE A 95 -42.65 0.08 19.88
C PHE A 95 -43.26 1.36 20.46
N SER A 96 -43.47 1.38 21.78
CA SER A 96 -43.88 2.57 22.52
C SER A 96 -42.74 3.16 23.35
N LEU A 97 -42.80 4.47 23.54
CA LEU A 97 -41.96 5.22 24.47
C LEU A 97 -42.79 5.64 25.67
N SER A 98 -42.32 5.31 26.87
CA SER A 98 -42.90 5.78 28.14
C SER A 98 -41.86 6.54 28.96
N ILE A 99 -42.31 7.59 29.65
CA ILE A 99 -41.47 8.41 30.54
C ILE A 99 -42.18 8.52 31.89
N ASN A 100 -41.50 8.19 32.97
CA ASN A 100 -42.05 8.12 34.33
C ASN A 100 -43.35 7.29 34.42
N GLY A 101 -43.42 6.20 33.64
CA GLY A 101 -44.58 5.31 33.55
C GLY A 101 -45.71 5.82 32.66
N GLN A 102 -45.65 7.05 32.15
CA GLN A 102 -46.63 7.59 31.21
C GLN A 102 -46.20 7.30 29.77
N THR A 103 -47.04 6.59 29.01
CA THR A 103 -46.81 6.38 27.57
C THR A 103 -47.00 7.68 26.80
N LEU A 104 -45.96 8.09 26.08
CA LEU A 104 -45.95 9.30 25.26
C LEU A 104 -46.55 9.04 23.88
N THR A 105 -46.15 7.93 23.25
CA THR A 105 -46.65 7.48 21.95
C THR A 105 -46.52 5.96 21.83
N LYS A 106 -47.41 5.36 21.03
CA LYS A 106 -47.40 3.94 20.67
C LYS A 106 -47.02 3.69 19.21
N ASP A 107 -46.78 4.76 18.45
CA ASP A 107 -46.72 4.71 16.98
C ASP A 107 -45.28 4.85 16.44
N LEU A 108 -44.26 4.37 17.16
CA LEU A 108 -42.85 4.44 16.73
C LEU A 108 -42.43 3.18 15.97
N GLY A 109 -41.37 3.28 15.16
CA GLY A 109 -40.90 2.18 14.30
C GLY A 109 -41.73 1.98 13.01
N GLN A 110 -42.68 2.87 12.72
CA GLN A 110 -43.50 2.84 11.50
C GLN A 110 -43.43 4.16 10.72
N GLY A 111 -43.46 4.09 9.39
CA GLY A 111 -43.53 5.25 8.51
C GLY A 111 -42.25 5.57 7.72
N PRO A 112 -41.14 5.98 8.37
CA PRO A 112 -39.90 6.36 7.68
C PRO A 112 -39.14 5.19 7.06
N THR A 113 -38.76 5.29 5.79
CA THR A 113 -37.98 4.26 5.07
C THR A 113 -36.46 4.42 5.23
N LYS A 114 -36.03 5.44 5.96
CA LYS A 114 -34.65 5.74 6.32
C LYS A 114 -34.60 6.12 7.80
N TRP A 115 -33.44 5.98 8.43
CA TRP A 115 -33.22 6.46 9.80
C TRP A 115 -33.54 7.95 9.92
N THR A 116 -34.59 8.27 10.69
CA THR A 116 -35.19 9.61 10.73
C THR A 116 -35.61 9.96 12.15
N TRP A 117 -35.49 11.24 12.51
CA TRP A 117 -36.07 11.78 13.73
C TRP A 117 -37.59 11.92 13.59
N VAL A 118 -38.34 11.19 14.43
CA VAL A 118 -39.79 11.23 14.52
C VAL A 118 -40.18 11.92 15.81
N LYS A 119 -41.07 12.92 15.75
CA LYS A 119 -41.58 13.60 16.95
C LYS A 119 -42.45 12.62 17.73
N ALA A 120 -42.02 12.26 18.93
CA ALA A 120 -42.69 11.29 19.79
C ALA A 120 -43.80 11.93 20.64
N GLY A 121 -43.66 13.22 20.98
CA GLY A 121 -44.65 13.97 21.74
C GLY A 121 -44.02 15.04 22.63
N GLU A 122 -44.76 15.44 23.66
CA GLU A 122 -44.34 16.43 24.65
C GLU A 122 -44.56 15.89 26.07
N VAL A 123 -43.60 16.15 26.96
CA VAL A 123 -43.65 15.70 28.36
C VAL A 123 -43.16 16.81 29.28
N SER A 124 -43.82 16.97 30.44
CA SER A 124 -43.31 17.83 31.51
C SER A 124 -42.36 17.02 32.38
N LEU A 125 -41.12 17.48 32.54
CA LEU A 125 -40.11 16.84 33.39
C LEU A 125 -39.75 17.78 34.54
N ASP A 126 -39.69 17.23 35.74
CA ASP A 126 -39.14 17.91 36.91
C ASP A 126 -37.61 17.85 36.91
N LYS A 127 -36.96 18.74 37.65
CA LYS A 127 -35.52 18.66 37.89
C LYS A 127 -35.21 17.41 38.73
N GLY A 128 -34.25 16.59 38.29
CA GLY A 128 -33.88 15.33 38.92
C GLY A 128 -34.05 14.14 37.98
N ASP A 129 -34.12 12.93 38.53
CA ASP A 129 -34.11 11.72 37.72
C ASP A 129 -35.47 11.44 37.07
N SER A 130 -35.44 11.11 35.79
CA SER A 130 -36.61 10.64 35.02
C SER A 130 -36.30 9.29 34.39
N THR A 131 -37.28 8.37 34.47
CA THR A 131 -37.15 7.01 33.92
C THR A 131 -37.74 6.96 32.52
N ILE A 132 -36.98 6.42 31.59
CA ILE A 132 -37.37 6.19 30.20
C ILE A 132 -37.53 4.69 30.00
N SER A 133 -38.57 4.27 29.27
CA SER A 133 -38.82 2.88 28.96
C SER A 133 -39.29 2.69 27.52
N LEU A 134 -38.77 1.66 26.86
CA LEU A 134 -39.11 1.23 25.51
C LEU A 134 -39.80 -0.13 25.58
N THR A 135 -41.01 -0.22 25.04
CA THR A 135 -41.80 -1.46 25.02
C THR A 135 -42.00 -1.91 23.60
N ASP A 136 -41.46 -3.08 23.27
CA ASP A 136 -41.69 -3.74 21.98
C ASP A 136 -43.16 -4.14 21.86
N GLN A 137 -43.78 -3.79 20.74
CA GLN A 137 -45.19 -4.07 20.48
C GLN A 137 -45.40 -5.14 19.41
N SER A 138 -44.39 -5.42 18.58
CA SER A 138 -44.56 -6.31 17.44
C SER A 138 -43.85 -7.65 17.60
N GLY A 139 -42.76 -7.71 18.39
CA GLY A 139 -41.90 -8.89 18.45
C GLY A 139 -40.99 -9.10 17.24
N PHE A 140 -40.81 -8.06 16.41
CA PHE A 140 -40.15 -8.14 15.10
C PHE A 140 -39.21 -6.96 14.83
N ASP A 141 -38.09 -6.93 15.54
CA ASP A 141 -36.92 -6.11 15.19
C ASP A 141 -37.18 -4.61 15.21
N GLY A 142 -37.94 -4.12 16.20
CA GLY A 142 -38.11 -2.69 16.42
C GLY A 142 -36.79 -2.01 16.72
N ARG A 143 -36.55 -0.82 16.15
CA ARG A 143 -35.22 -0.19 16.16
C ARG A 143 -35.26 1.23 16.66
N ILE A 144 -34.32 1.55 17.52
CA ILE A 144 -34.14 2.88 18.06
C ILE A 144 -32.67 3.15 18.28
N ASP A 145 -32.25 4.31 17.80
CA ASP A 145 -30.87 4.79 17.92
C ASP A 145 -30.74 5.79 19.06
N ALA A 146 -31.56 6.84 19.08
CA ALA A 146 -31.47 7.85 20.12
C ALA A 146 -32.78 8.59 20.39
N LEU A 147 -32.85 9.21 21.56
CA LEU A 147 -33.91 10.13 21.97
C LEU A 147 -33.32 11.52 22.16
N TYR A 148 -33.98 12.54 21.60
CA TYR A 148 -33.59 13.94 21.78
C TYR A 148 -34.68 14.70 22.52
N PHE A 149 -34.30 15.44 23.56
CA PHE A 149 -35.19 16.27 24.36
C PHE A 149 -34.82 17.74 24.15
N SER A 150 -35.80 18.61 23.90
CA SER A 150 -35.60 20.07 23.78
C SER A 150 -36.75 20.84 24.40
N THR A 151 -36.47 21.92 25.12
CA THR A 151 -37.51 22.88 25.52
C THR A 151 -37.86 23.90 24.42
N ASP A 152 -37.13 23.91 23.30
CA ASP A 152 -37.46 24.73 22.14
C ASP A 152 -38.50 24.03 21.27
N SER A 153 -39.69 24.65 21.18
CA SER A 153 -40.82 24.14 20.39
C SER A 153 -40.59 24.18 18.88
N HIS A 154 -39.63 24.97 18.41
CA HIS A 154 -39.28 25.10 17.00
C HIS A 154 -38.07 24.24 16.61
N PHE A 155 -37.40 23.63 17.60
CA PHE A 155 -36.22 22.82 17.33
C PHE A 155 -36.59 21.50 16.67
N VAL A 156 -35.89 21.21 15.57
CA VAL A 156 -35.89 19.91 14.90
C VAL A 156 -34.46 19.40 14.91
N PRO A 157 -34.19 18.19 15.44
CA PRO A 157 -32.84 17.64 15.42
C PRO A 157 -32.27 17.56 14.00
N PRO A 158 -30.96 17.81 13.81
CA PRO A 158 -30.33 17.69 12.50
C PRO A 158 -30.54 16.29 11.88
N ALA A 159 -30.81 16.25 10.57
CA ALA A 159 -30.94 14.99 9.84
C ALA A 159 -29.61 14.22 9.80
N ALA A 160 -28.49 14.95 9.69
CA ALA A 160 -27.15 14.40 9.88
C ALA A 160 -26.95 14.09 11.37
N ALA A 161 -26.72 12.83 11.68
CA ALA A 161 -26.58 12.33 13.04
C ALA A 161 -25.59 11.16 13.09
N MET A 162 -24.55 11.22 12.24
CA MET A 162 -23.44 10.29 12.29
C MET A 162 -22.67 10.52 13.60
N LEU A 163 -21.89 9.52 14.02
CA LEU A 163 -21.08 9.61 15.23
C LEU A 163 -20.19 10.87 15.27
N GLU A 164 -19.59 11.23 14.13
CA GLU A 164 -18.76 12.44 14.00
C GLU A 164 -19.55 13.74 14.17
N ASP A 165 -20.82 13.77 13.71
CA ASP A 165 -21.71 14.91 13.88
C ASP A 165 -22.09 15.06 15.36
N ARG A 166 -22.49 13.95 16.00
CA ARG A 166 -22.93 13.95 17.40
C ARG A 166 -21.79 14.28 18.36
N ALA A 167 -20.57 13.87 18.05
CA ALA A 167 -19.39 14.22 18.85
C ALA A 167 -19.13 15.75 18.91
N GLN A 168 -19.74 16.52 18.01
CA GLN A 168 -19.69 17.99 18.03
C GLN A 168 -20.87 18.62 18.78
N TRP A 169 -21.87 17.85 19.19
CA TRP A 169 -23.04 18.37 19.88
C TRP A 169 -22.68 18.68 21.33
N ASN A 170 -22.72 19.96 21.69
CA ASN A 170 -22.45 20.43 23.05
C ASN A 170 -23.70 20.33 23.95
N ILE A 171 -24.25 19.11 24.09
CA ILE A 171 -25.40 18.83 24.96
C ILE A 171 -25.12 17.59 25.84
N PRO A 172 -25.72 17.50 27.03
CA PRO A 172 -25.63 16.30 27.86
C PRO A 172 -26.08 15.04 27.09
N GLY A 173 -25.33 13.95 27.24
CA GLY A 173 -25.62 12.66 26.63
C GLY A 173 -25.12 12.47 25.20
N ALA A 174 -24.59 13.51 24.55
CA ALA A 174 -23.81 13.35 23.32
C ALA A 174 -22.46 12.63 23.59
N PRO A 175 -21.82 12.03 22.56
CA PRO A 175 -20.51 11.40 22.68
C PRO A 175 -19.49 12.32 23.36
N LYS A 176 -18.74 11.76 24.30
CA LYS A 176 -17.83 12.53 25.16
C LYS A 176 -16.55 12.91 24.42
N PRO A 177 -15.88 14.01 24.82
CA PRO A 177 -14.60 14.40 24.25
C PRO A 177 -13.59 13.26 24.27
N MET A 178 -12.79 13.17 23.21
CA MET A 178 -11.82 12.11 23.03
C MET A 178 -10.75 12.11 24.12
N VAL A 179 -10.58 10.99 24.81
CA VAL A 179 -9.52 10.79 25.82
C VAL A 179 -8.41 9.90 25.27
N ASP A 180 -7.20 10.04 25.79
CA ASP A 180 -6.11 9.14 25.45
C ASP A 180 -6.28 7.76 26.12
N ALA A 181 -6.13 6.68 25.34
CA ALA A 181 -6.22 5.30 25.82
C ALA A 181 -4.87 4.56 25.75
N GLY A 182 -3.78 5.32 25.62
CA GLY A 182 -2.41 4.84 25.67
C GLY A 182 -1.85 4.41 24.32
N GLU A 183 -0.59 3.96 24.38
CA GLU A 183 0.20 3.56 23.22
C GLU A 183 0.61 2.08 23.30
N TYR A 184 0.63 1.44 22.13
CA TYR A 184 0.81 0.00 21.96
C TYR A 184 1.82 -0.32 20.86
N ASP A 185 2.46 -1.48 20.93
CA ASP A 185 3.31 -1.97 19.85
C ASP A 185 2.46 -2.40 18.65
N LEU A 186 1.32 -3.04 18.90
CA LEU A 186 0.35 -3.46 17.89
C LEU A 186 -1.07 -3.10 18.32
N VAL A 187 -1.82 -2.42 17.44
CA VAL A 187 -3.25 -2.18 17.59
C VAL A 187 -4.00 -3.07 16.60
N VAL A 188 -4.82 -3.99 17.11
CA VAL A 188 -5.62 -4.94 16.34
C VAL A 188 -7.08 -4.49 16.37
N VAL A 189 -7.67 -4.25 15.22
CA VAL A 189 -9.09 -3.84 15.10
C VAL A 189 -9.89 -4.97 14.48
N GLY A 190 -10.83 -5.52 15.25
CA GLY A 190 -11.64 -6.69 14.93
C GLY A 190 -11.32 -7.89 15.84
N GLY A 191 -12.31 -8.41 16.56
CA GLY A 191 -12.19 -9.54 17.50
C GLY A 191 -12.44 -10.92 16.88
N GLY A 192 -12.35 -11.06 15.55
CA GLY A 192 -12.50 -12.36 14.87
C GLY A 192 -11.33 -13.31 15.12
N TYR A 193 -11.37 -14.51 14.53
CA TYR A 193 -10.26 -15.47 14.62
C TYR A 193 -8.90 -14.87 14.23
N GLY A 194 -8.86 -14.01 13.20
CA GLY A 194 -7.63 -13.34 12.74
C GLY A 194 -7.12 -12.31 13.75
N GLY A 195 -8.03 -11.52 14.34
CA GLY A 195 -7.67 -10.55 15.36
C GLY A 195 -7.19 -11.19 16.66
N MET A 196 -7.90 -12.23 17.13
CA MET A 196 -7.47 -13.02 18.29
C MET A 196 -6.10 -13.67 18.04
N GLY A 197 -5.91 -14.31 16.88
CA GLY A 197 -4.65 -14.92 16.50
C GLY A 197 -3.49 -13.92 16.49
N ALA A 198 -3.71 -12.72 15.93
CA ALA A 198 -2.70 -11.66 15.90
C ALA A 198 -2.38 -11.13 17.30
N ALA A 199 -3.40 -10.83 18.09
CA ALA A 199 -3.22 -10.26 19.41
C ALA A 199 -2.51 -11.23 20.37
N ILE A 200 -2.98 -12.47 20.43
CA ILE A 200 -2.38 -13.53 21.25
C ILE A 200 -0.93 -13.75 20.80
N ALA A 201 -0.68 -13.96 19.50
CA ALA A 201 0.66 -14.29 19.04
C ALA A 201 1.67 -13.15 19.27
N ALA A 202 1.28 -11.89 19.08
CA ALA A 202 2.14 -10.74 19.38
C ALA A 202 2.40 -10.59 20.89
N ALA A 203 1.35 -10.69 21.72
CA ALA A 203 1.45 -10.57 23.17
C ALA A 203 2.35 -11.64 23.79
N ARG A 204 2.24 -12.87 23.31
CA ARG A 204 3.09 -14.00 23.69
C ARG A 204 4.55 -13.80 23.34
N LEU A 205 4.86 -12.97 22.34
CA LEU A 205 6.23 -12.58 21.98
C LEU A 205 6.72 -11.32 22.73
N GLY A 206 5.93 -10.80 23.68
CA GLY A 206 6.29 -9.68 24.53
C GLY A 206 5.91 -8.30 24.00
N ALA A 207 5.15 -8.22 22.90
CA ALA A 207 4.61 -6.96 22.39
C ALA A 207 3.40 -6.51 23.22
N LYS A 208 3.27 -5.22 23.50
CA LYS A 208 2.07 -4.63 24.10
C LYS A 208 0.99 -4.45 23.04
N VAL A 209 -0.20 -5.02 23.26
CA VAL A 209 -1.26 -5.09 22.24
C VAL A 209 -2.56 -4.45 22.73
N ALA A 210 -3.22 -3.67 21.88
CA ALA A 210 -4.64 -3.34 22.04
C ALA A 210 -5.46 -4.21 21.08
N LEU A 211 -6.45 -4.95 21.60
CA LEU A 211 -7.41 -5.70 20.79
C LEU A 211 -8.78 -5.04 20.92
N ILE A 212 -9.24 -4.41 19.84
CA ILE A 212 -10.49 -3.64 19.77
C ILE A 212 -11.55 -4.48 19.07
N GLN A 213 -12.70 -4.67 19.71
CA GLN A 213 -13.84 -5.40 19.16
C GLN A 213 -15.13 -4.63 19.41
N ASN A 214 -15.90 -4.39 18.34
CA ASN A 214 -17.10 -3.56 18.38
C ASN A 214 -18.33 -4.23 19.01
N ARG A 215 -18.18 -5.47 19.50
CA ARG A 215 -19.23 -6.25 20.17
C ARG A 215 -18.72 -6.77 21.50
N GLU A 216 -19.63 -7.28 22.32
CA GLU A 216 -19.32 -7.81 23.65
C GLU A 216 -18.69 -9.20 23.64
N VAL A 217 -18.61 -9.86 22.48
CA VAL A 217 -18.00 -11.18 22.34
C VAL A 217 -16.96 -11.25 21.22
N LEU A 218 -16.00 -12.17 21.39
CA LEU A 218 -14.96 -12.49 20.42
C LEU A 218 -15.40 -13.63 19.48
N GLY A 219 -14.68 -13.80 18.37
CA GLY A 219 -14.91 -14.88 17.40
C GLY A 219 -15.44 -14.41 16.04
N GLY A 220 -15.89 -13.15 15.93
CA GLY A 220 -16.42 -12.61 14.67
C GLY A 220 -17.63 -13.41 14.20
N ASN A 221 -17.61 -13.91 12.95
CA ASN A 221 -18.66 -14.80 12.44
C ASN A 221 -18.75 -16.15 13.20
N GLY A 222 -17.70 -16.56 13.91
CA GLY A 222 -17.70 -17.76 14.75
C GLY A 222 -17.97 -17.51 16.22
N SER A 223 -18.61 -16.39 16.56
CA SER A 223 -19.20 -16.13 17.87
C SER A 223 -20.58 -16.76 17.99
N SER A 224 -21.14 -16.80 19.21
CA SER A 224 -22.51 -17.24 19.45
C SER A 224 -23.60 -16.38 18.77
N GLU A 225 -23.26 -15.17 18.33
CA GLU A 225 -24.18 -14.21 17.68
C GLU A 225 -24.46 -14.56 16.22
N VAL A 226 -23.47 -15.10 15.51
CA VAL A 226 -23.55 -15.42 14.06
C VAL A 226 -23.49 -16.93 13.79
N ARG A 227 -22.82 -17.68 14.68
CA ARG A 227 -22.82 -19.15 14.73
C ARG A 227 -22.24 -19.89 13.53
N VAL A 228 -21.19 -19.32 12.90
CA VAL A 228 -20.39 -20.02 11.88
C VAL A 228 -19.26 -20.80 12.55
N TRP A 229 -19.33 -22.13 12.54
CA TRP A 229 -18.34 -23.02 13.13
C TRP A 229 -16.90 -22.84 12.61
N ALA A 230 -15.91 -23.23 13.42
CA ALA A 230 -14.50 -23.20 13.06
C ALA A 230 -14.10 -24.36 12.14
N MET A 231 -14.30 -24.18 10.83
CA MET A 231 -13.79 -25.10 9.81
C MET A 231 -12.41 -24.69 9.29
N GLY A 232 -11.87 -25.50 8.38
CA GLY A 232 -10.52 -25.41 7.83
C GLY A 232 -9.58 -26.36 8.56
N ASP A 233 -9.18 -27.44 7.90
CA ASP A 233 -8.25 -28.42 8.49
C ASP A 233 -6.88 -27.76 8.77
N THR A 234 -6.19 -28.25 9.80
CA THR A 234 -4.87 -27.77 10.22
C THR A 234 -3.82 -28.89 10.09
N PRO A 235 -3.48 -29.30 8.85
CA PRO A 235 -2.53 -30.38 8.61
C PRO A 235 -1.13 -30.01 9.17
N PRO A 236 -0.25 -31.00 9.33
CA PRO A 236 1.14 -30.74 9.66
C PRO A 236 1.75 -29.70 8.72
N SER A 237 2.37 -28.69 9.31
CA SER A 237 2.99 -27.58 8.59
C SER A 237 4.38 -27.34 9.15
N GLU A 238 5.26 -26.78 8.33
CA GLU A 238 6.55 -26.25 8.79
C GLU A 238 6.36 -25.22 9.91
N TYR A 239 5.29 -24.44 9.84
CA TYR A 239 5.00 -23.37 10.79
C TYR A 239 3.91 -23.77 11.78
N ALA A 240 4.17 -23.55 13.07
CA ALA A 240 3.27 -23.86 14.17
C ALA A 240 2.21 -22.76 14.39
N LEU A 241 1.60 -22.27 13.32
CA LEU A 241 0.57 -21.22 13.37
C LEU A 241 -0.77 -21.74 13.89
N ALA A 242 -1.07 -23.01 13.63
CA ALA A 242 -2.33 -23.64 14.02
C ALA A 242 -2.46 -23.86 15.54
N ASP A 243 -1.35 -23.90 16.28
CA ASP A 243 -1.37 -24.20 17.73
C ASP A 243 -2.26 -23.23 18.51
N ILE A 244 -2.08 -21.92 18.29
CA ILE A 244 -2.90 -20.88 18.93
C ILE A 244 -4.36 -20.99 18.47
N VAL A 245 -4.60 -21.33 17.20
CA VAL A 245 -5.95 -21.47 16.66
C VAL A 245 -6.69 -22.64 17.33
N LYS A 246 -6.01 -23.76 17.60
CA LYS A 246 -6.56 -24.92 18.32
C LYS A 246 -6.94 -24.59 19.77
N GLU A 247 -6.24 -23.65 20.39
CA GLU A 247 -6.62 -23.19 21.74
C GLU A 247 -7.95 -22.43 21.73
N ILE A 248 -8.25 -21.68 20.66
CA ILE A 248 -9.41 -20.78 20.58
C ILE A 248 -10.56 -21.27 19.68
N GLU A 249 -10.41 -22.43 19.02
CA GLU A 249 -11.46 -23.02 18.19
C GLU A 249 -12.69 -23.43 19.01
N ASP A 250 -13.86 -23.39 18.37
CA ASP A 250 -15.13 -23.84 18.94
C ASP A 250 -15.31 -25.37 18.87
N ASP A 251 -16.27 -25.87 19.65
CA ASP A 251 -16.61 -27.30 19.72
C ASP A 251 -17.83 -27.67 18.86
N ALA A 252 -18.35 -26.70 18.10
CA ALA A 252 -19.57 -26.83 17.32
C ALA A 252 -19.47 -27.95 16.26
N LYS A 253 -20.50 -28.81 16.21
CA LYS A 253 -20.60 -29.91 15.23
C LYS A 253 -21.54 -29.62 14.06
N ALA A 254 -22.17 -28.45 14.07
CA ALA A 254 -23.03 -27.95 13.01
C ALA A 254 -22.99 -26.41 12.99
N SER A 255 -23.47 -25.83 11.89
CA SER A 255 -23.58 -24.38 11.73
C SER A 255 -24.94 -24.05 11.10
N PRO A 256 -25.89 -23.49 11.87
CA PRO A 256 -25.77 -23.09 13.28
C PRO A 256 -25.94 -24.27 14.26
N ALA A 257 -25.52 -24.03 15.52
CA ALA A 257 -25.67 -24.92 16.66
C ALA A 257 -26.08 -24.10 17.93
N PRO A 258 -26.33 -24.72 19.10
CA PRO A 258 -26.51 -23.96 20.35
C PRO A 258 -25.33 -23.03 20.66
N ALA A 259 -25.61 -21.88 21.30
CA ALA A 259 -24.65 -20.79 21.53
C ALA A 259 -23.39 -21.24 22.28
N GLU A 260 -23.55 -22.13 23.24
CA GLU A 260 -22.51 -22.60 24.15
C GLU A 260 -21.41 -23.35 23.39
N GLN A 261 -21.75 -23.98 22.27
CA GLN A 261 -20.78 -24.72 21.46
C GLN A 261 -19.78 -23.80 20.74
N PHE A 262 -20.09 -22.50 20.61
CA PHE A 262 -19.18 -21.53 20.01
C PHE A 262 -18.10 -21.05 20.99
N GLY A 263 -18.19 -21.33 22.29
CA GLY A 263 -17.06 -21.13 23.20
C GLY A 263 -16.61 -19.67 23.40
N ASP A 264 -17.55 -18.71 23.43
CA ASP A 264 -17.22 -17.28 23.59
C ASP A 264 -16.46 -17.00 24.89
N ALA A 265 -16.91 -17.56 26.02
CA ALA A 265 -16.23 -17.44 27.31
C ALA A 265 -14.82 -18.07 27.29
N LYS A 266 -14.64 -19.19 26.58
CA LYS A 266 -13.33 -19.83 26.39
C LYS A 266 -12.37 -18.88 25.67
N LYS A 267 -12.77 -18.33 24.53
CA LYS A 267 -11.96 -17.36 23.76
C LYS A 267 -11.57 -16.14 24.59
N GLU A 268 -12.53 -15.54 25.29
CA GLU A 268 -12.29 -14.38 26.14
C GLU A 268 -11.31 -14.71 27.27
N SER A 269 -11.48 -15.85 27.95
CA SER A 269 -10.59 -16.28 29.04
C SER A 269 -9.14 -16.41 28.58
N ILE A 270 -8.91 -16.95 27.38
CA ILE A 270 -7.58 -17.12 26.79
C ILE A 270 -6.95 -15.77 26.47
N VAL A 271 -7.71 -14.85 25.86
CA VAL A 271 -7.21 -13.51 25.54
C VAL A 271 -6.89 -12.72 26.81
N ARG A 272 -7.77 -12.77 27.83
CA ARG A 272 -7.55 -12.08 29.11
C ARG A 272 -6.39 -12.66 29.92
N ALA A 273 -6.03 -13.93 29.72
CA ALA A 273 -4.88 -14.54 30.37
C ALA A 273 -3.54 -13.96 29.86
N GLU A 274 -3.50 -13.37 28.66
CA GLU A 274 -2.29 -12.76 28.11
C GLU A 274 -2.11 -11.34 28.65
N LYS A 275 -1.20 -11.17 29.62
CA LYS A 275 -0.97 -9.91 30.36
C LYS A 275 -0.62 -8.69 29.50
N ASN A 276 -0.10 -8.92 28.29
CA ASN A 276 0.29 -7.85 27.38
C ASN A 276 -0.85 -7.37 26.46
N ILE A 277 -2.07 -7.94 26.59
CA ILE A 277 -3.25 -7.53 25.83
C ILE A 277 -4.14 -6.62 26.69
N THR A 278 -4.39 -5.41 26.19
CA THR A 278 -5.56 -4.63 26.59
C THR A 278 -6.73 -5.02 25.69
N LEU A 279 -7.67 -5.79 26.24
CA LEU A 279 -8.89 -6.18 25.53
C LEU A 279 -9.97 -5.11 25.70
N LEU A 280 -10.45 -4.58 24.57
CA LEU A 280 -11.49 -3.56 24.48
C LEU A 280 -12.72 -4.13 23.75
N LEU A 281 -13.59 -4.82 24.51
CA LEU A 281 -14.91 -5.29 24.05
C LEU A 281 -15.92 -4.14 24.07
N GLY A 282 -16.91 -4.15 23.18
CA GLY A 282 -17.88 -3.06 23.06
C GLY A 282 -17.26 -1.73 22.59
N HIS A 283 -16.14 -1.79 21.87
CA HIS A 283 -15.40 -0.63 21.38
C HIS A 283 -15.36 -0.61 19.85
N HIS A 284 -15.98 0.38 19.23
CA HIS A 284 -16.04 0.53 17.77
C HIS A 284 -14.97 1.51 17.30
N ALA A 285 -14.06 1.06 16.44
CA ALA A 285 -13.15 1.97 15.74
C ALA A 285 -13.93 2.72 14.64
N TYR A 286 -13.68 4.02 14.46
CA TYR A 286 -14.42 4.83 13.47
C TYR A 286 -13.53 5.81 12.67
N GLY A 287 -12.19 5.71 12.81
CA GLY A 287 -11.28 6.56 12.05
C GLY A 287 -9.83 6.36 12.43
N VAL A 288 -8.91 6.91 11.62
CA VAL A 288 -7.46 6.86 11.88
C VAL A 288 -6.81 8.23 11.73
N GLU A 289 -5.76 8.47 12.51
CA GLU A 289 -4.83 9.58 12.32
C GLU A 289 -3.55 9.05 11.64
N LYS A 290 -2.92 9.88 10.79
CA LYS A 290 -1.73 9.50 10.01
C LYS A 290 -0.64 10.56 10.05
N ASN A 291 0.60 10.10 9.87
CA ASN A 291 1.75 10.92 9.47
C ASN A 291 2.35 10.32 8.19
N GLY A 292 2.15 11.01 7.06
CA GLY A 292 2.52 10.50 5.74
C GLY A 292 1.82 9.17 5.41
N SER A 293 2.60 8.12 5.14
CA SER A 293 2.14 6.75 4.84
C SER A 293 1.85 5.91 6.09
N LYS A 294 2.12 6.39 7.31
CA LYS A 294 1.99 5.62 8.54
C LYS A 294 0.77 6.05 9.35
N ILE A 295 0.02 5.09 9.89
CA ILE A 295 -1.02 5.32 10.88
C ILE A 295 -0.34 5.62 12.23
N THR A 296 -0.86 6.58 12.99
CA THR A 296 -0.36 6.94 14.33
C THR A 296 -1.34 6.55 15.44
N SER A 297 -2.64 6.56 15.15
CA SER A 297 -3.67 6.13 16.09
C SER A 297 -5.00 5.79 15.40
N VAL A 298 -5.85 5.06 16.14
CA VAL A 298 -7.25 4.81 15.78
C VAL A 298 -8.17 5.55 16.77
N ALA A 299 -9.23 6.17 16.25
CA ALA A 299 -10.32 6.73 17.03
C ALA A 299 -11.34 5.63 17.35
N VAL A 300 -11.75 5.53 18.61
CA VAL A 300 -12.56 4.41 19.13
C VAL A 300 -13.69 4.94 20.01
N LEU A 301 -14.91 4.48 19.78
CA LEU A 301 -16.09 4.76 20.61
C LEU A 301 -16.33 3.57 21.54
N GLU A 302 -16.36 3.82 22.85
CA GLU A 302 -16.92 2.87 23.81
C GLU A 302 -18.45 2.94 23.78
N VAL A 303 -19.08 1.93 23.16
CA VAL A 303 -20.51 1.91 22.81
C VAL A 303 -21.39 2.08 24.05
N GLY A 304 -21.06 1.42 25.16
CA GLY A 304 -21.89 1.45 26.36
C GLY A 304 -21.88 2.78 27.13
N THR A 305 -20.90 3.66 26.89
CA THR A 305 -20.72 4.89 27.71
C THR A 305 -20.58 6.18 26.90
N GLY A 306 -20.56 6.08 25.56
CA GLY A 306 -20.35 7.19 24.65
C GLY A 306 -18.94 7.81 24.72
N GLN A 307 -17.97 7.15 25.36
CA GLN A 307 -16.63 7.69 25.54
C GLN A 307 -15.79 7.48 24.28
N CYS A 308 -15.40 8.57 23.62
CA CYS A 308 -14.43 8.52 22.53
C CYS A 308 -13.00 8.39 23.08
N LYS A 309 -12.17 7.57 22.44
CA LYS A 309 -10.81 7.22 22.85
C LYS A 309 -9.86 7.31 21.66
N ARG A 310 -8.64 7.80 21.90
CA ARG A 310 -7.51 7.72 20.96
C ARG A 310 -6.61 6.57 21.39
N VAL A 311 -6.43 5.57 20.53
CA VAL A 311 -5.52 4.45 20.76
C VAL A 311 -4.30 4.60 19.85
N ARG A 312 -3.13 4.92 20.41
CA ARG A 312 -1.88 5.06 19.65
C ARG A 312 -1.21 3.72 19.41
N GLY A 313 -0.48 3.60 18.29
CA GLY A 313 0.21 2.37 17.95
C GLY A 313 1.40 2.56 17.03
N HIS A 314 2.37 1.66 17.10
CA HIS A 314 3.46 1.59 16.11
C HIS A 314 3.05 0.82 14.85
N TYR A 315 2.28 -0.26 15.01
CA TYR A 315 1.73 -1.08 13.94
C TYR A 315 0.24 -1.31 14.15
N PHE A 316 -0.49 -1.52 13.06
CA PHE A 316 -1.93 -1.71 13.05
C PHE A 316 -2.28 -2.97 12.27
N ALA A 317 -3.27 -3.73 12.71
CA ALA A 317 -3.81 -4.86 11.98
C ALA A 317 -5.30 -4.66 11.71
N ASP A 318 -5.66 -4.54 10.43
CA ASP A 318 -7.06 -4.54 10.00
C ASP A 318 -7.57 -5.97 9.94
N THR A 319 -8.35 -6.32 10.96
CA THR A 319 -9.02 -7.61 11.09
C THR A 319 -10.53 -7.47 11.20
N THR A 320 -11.05 -6.32 10.75
CA THR A 320 -12.49 -5.99 10.71
C THR A 320 -13.26 -6.92 9.77
N GLY A 321 -12.56 -7.55 8.83
CA GLY A 321 -13.15 -8.31 7.73
C GLY A 321 -13.79 -7.44 6.65
N HIS A 322 -13.95 -6.14 6.87
CA HIS A 322 -14.45 -5.18 5.87
C HIS A 322 -13.33 -4.32 5.29
N GLY A 323 -12.15 -4.28 5.92
CA GLY A 323 -11.05 -3.43 5.46
C GLY A 323 -11.20 -1.96 5.86
N PHE A 324 -11.97 -1.65 6.92
CA PHE A 324 -12.30 -0.26 7.29
C PHE A 324 -11.07 0.53 7.75
N VAL A 325 -10.15 -0.07 8.51
CA VAL A 325 -8.91 0.62 8.91
C VAL A 325 -8.08 0.96 7.67
N GLY A 326 -7.98 0.03 6.72
CA GLY A 326 -7.36 0.28 5.42
C GLY A 326 -8.05 1.40 4.64
N GLN A 327 -9.39 1.38 4.56
CA GLN A 327 -10.18 2.39 3.88
C GLN A 327 -9.98 3.80 4.47
N TRP A 328 -10.07 3.94 5.80
CA TRP A 328 -9.82 5.23 6.48
C TRP A 328 -8.36 5.67 6.28
N ALA A 329 -7.41 4.72 6.28
CA ALA A 329 -6.00 4.99 6.05
C ALA A 329 -5.64 5.27 4.57
N LYS A 330 -6.60 5.18 3.65
CA LYS A 330 -6.40 5.29 2.19
C LYS A 330 -5.44 4.23 1.65
N ALA A 331 -5.50 3.02 2.19
CA ALA A 331 -4.85 1.85 1.60
C ALA A 331 -5.47 1.54 0.23
N ASP A 332 -4.65 1.05 -0.70
CA ASP A 332 -5.15 0.62 -1.99
C ASP A 332 -6.13 -0.55 -1.81
N LEU A 333 -7.29 -0.44 -2.44
CA LEU A 333 -8.40 -1.38 -2.30
C LEU A 333 -8.96 -1.81 -3.65
N THR A 334 -9.65 -2.94 -3.66
CA THR A 334 -10.43 -3.42 -4.79
C THR A 334 -11.75 -4.01 -4.30
N MET A 335 -12.77 -3.94 -5.15
CA MET A 335 -14.08 -4.51 -4.89
C MET A 335 -14.67 -4.88 -6.25
N VAL A 336 -15.08 -6.14 -6.42
CA VAL A 336 -15.79 -6.55 -7.64
C VAL A 336 -17.19 -5.92 -7.64
N GLU A 337 -17.69 -5.45 -8.79
CA GLU A 337 -18.94 -4.70 -8.88
C GLU A 337 -20.21 -5.57 -8.79
N LYS A 338 -20.15 -6.82 -9.27
CA LYS A 338 -21.27 -7.79 -9.26
C LYS A 338 -20.74 -9.22 -9.10
N GLY A 339 -21.66 -10.15 -8.85
CA GLY A 339 -21.39 -11.58 -8.70
C GLY A 339 -20.77 -11.95 -7.35
N ARG A 340 -20.81 -11.08 -6.34
CA ARG A 340 -20.23 -11.33 -5.02
C ARG A 340 -20.97 -12.44 -4.28
N MET A 341 -20.28 -13.05 -3.31
CA MET A 341 -20.94 -13.79 -2.23
C MET A 341 -21.67 -12.80 -1.32
N GLY A 342 -22.83 -13.20 -0.83
CA GLY A 342 -23.70 -12.38 -0.01
C GLY A 342 -23.38 -12.43 1.48
N MET A 343 -24.41 -12.17 2.26
CA MET A 343 -24.41 -12.25 3.72
C MET A 343 -25.45 -13.28 4.16
N SER A 344 -25.03 -14.20 5.04
CA SER A 344 -25.93 -15.23 5.57
C SER A 344 -26.53 -14.83 6.91
N ASN A 345 -27.83 -15.06 7.11
CA ASN A 345 -28.47 -15.05 8.44
C ASN A 345 -29.09 -16.43 8.68
N MET A 346 -28.43 -17.20 9.53
CA MET A 346 -28.86 -18.54 9.89
C MET A 346 -29.93 -18.49 10.98
N TRP A 347 -30.75 -19.53 11.07
CA TRP A 347 -31.78 -19.66 12.11
C TRP A 347 -32.01 -21.11 12.52
N MET A 348 -32.62 -21.31 13.69
CA MET A 348 -32.87 -22.60 14.31
C MET A 348 -34.33 -22.70 14.78
N TRP A 349 -34.87 -23.91 14.72
CA TRP A 349 -36.20 -24.23 15.22
C TRP A 349 -36.21 -25.63 15.85
N LYS A 350 -37.16 -25.85 16.77
CA LYS A 350 -37.39 -27.17 17.37
C LYS A 350 -38.88 -27.38 17.58
N ASN A 351 -39.28 -28.61 17.90
CA ASN A 351 -40.64 -28.87 18.38
C ASN A 351 -40.70 -28.67 19.90
N ALA A 352 -41.62 -27.84 20.35
CA ALA A 352 -41.98 -27.69 21.75
C ALA A 352 -42.82 -28.89 22.25
N GLU A 353 -42.93 -29.05 23.57
CA GLU A 353 -43.75 -30.11 24.18
C GLU A 353 -45.24 -29.95 23.86
N GLN A 354 -45.71 -28.71 23.72
CA GLN A 354 -47.10 -28.36 23.43
C GLN A 354 -47.20 -27.59 22.10
N PRO A 355 -48.37 -27.58 21.44
CA PRO A 355 -48.59 -26.75 20.25
C PRO A 355 -48.27 -25.27 20.53
N THR A 356 -47.64 -24.62 19.56
CA THR A 356 -47.26 -23.21 19.62
C THR A 356 -47.88 -22.44 18.46
N SER A 357 -47.95 -21.11 18.56
CA SER A 357 -48.36 -20.22 17.47
C SER A 357 -47.21 -19.35 16.99
N PHE A 358 -47.28 -18.89 15.73
CA PHE A 358 -46.38 -17.87 15.19
C PHE A 358 -47.24 -16.83 14.45
N PRO A 359 -47.09 -15.53 14.73
CA PRO A 359 -47.96 -14.52 14.15
C PRO A 359 -47.72 -14.38 12.64
N GLN A 360 -48.78 -14.47 11.85
CA GLN A 360 -48.76 -14.14 10.42
C GLN A 360 -48.99 -12.64 10.24
N GLN A 361 -48.15 -11.98 9.43
CA GLN A 361 -48.17 -10.53 9.26
C GLN A 361 -48.29 -10.10 7.79
N PRO A 362 -48.91 -8.95 7.47
CA PRO A 362 -49.09 -8.48 6.09
C PRO A 362 -47.79 -8.18 5.33
N TRP A 363 -46.69 -7.89 6.03
CA TRP A 363 -45.41 -7.58 5.42
C TRP A 363 -44.62 -8.84 5.02
N MET A 364 -45.00 -10.02 5.52
CA MET A 364 -44.33 -11.29 5.19
C MET A 364 -44.49 -11.63 3.71
N LEU A 365 -43.53 -12.37 3.17
CA LEU A 365 -43.60 -12.95 1.83
C LEU A 365 -44.60 -14.11 1.83
N THR A 366 -45.39 -14.20 0.75
CA THR A 366 -46.22 -15.38 0.49
C THR A 366 -45.33 -16.47 -0.10
N LEU A 367 -44.88 -17.41 0.74
CA LEU A 367 -43.96 -18.48 0.35
C LEU A 367 -44.64 -19.84 0.40
N THR A 368 -44.24 -20.72 -0.51
CA THR A 368 -44.61 -22.13 -0.57
C THR A 368 -43.37 -23.02 -0.44
N GLU A 369 -43.56 -24.33 -0.35
CA GLU A 369 -42.44 -25.29 -0.31
C GLU A 369 -41.51 -25.27 -1.54
N LYS A 370 -41.92 -24.60 -2.63
CA LYS A 370 -41.12 -24.41 -3.84
C LYS A 370 -40.10 -23.28 -3.72
N ASP A 371 -40.30 -22.37 -2.78
CA ASP A 371 -39.57 -21.10 -2.69
C ASP A 371 -38.37 -21.16 -1.74
N PHE A 372 -38.30 -22.18 -0.88
CA PHE A 372 -37.15 -22.40 0.01
C PHE A 372 -36.95 -23.89 0.34
N PRO A 373 -35.70 -24.32 0.61
CA PRO A 373 -35.41 -25.67 1.06
C PRO A 373 -35.90 -25.90 2.49
N TYR A 374 -36.39 -27.10 2.78
CA TYR A 374 -36.78 -27.46 4.15
C TYR A 374 -35.56 -27.37 5.09
N PRO A 375 -35.63 -26.62 6.22
CA PRO A 375 -34.57 -26.51 7.22
C PRO A 375 -34.45 -27.81 8.02
N ARG A 376 -33.85 -28.82 7.39
CA ARG A 376 -33.63 -30.17 7.94
C ARG A 376 -32.83 -30.08 9.24
N ARG A 377 -33.03 -31.04 10.14
CA ARG A 377 -32.33 -31.14 11.43
C ARG A 377 -32.52 -29.94 12.37
N GLY A 378 -33.59 -29.15 12.17
CA GLY A 378 -33.94 -28.04 13.05
C GLY A 378 -33.15 -26.75 12.77
N HIS A 379 -32.50 -26.61 11.61
CA HIS A 379 -31.78 -25.38 11.28
C HIS A 379 -31.78 -25.02 9.80
N ALA A 380 -31.61 -23.72 9.57
CA ALA A 380 -31.36 -23.06 8.31
C ALA A 380 -29.88 -22.63 8.30
N GLU A 381 -29.09 -23.33 7.48
CA GLU A 381 -27.63 -23.22 7.48
C GLU A 381 -27.13 -22.07 6.57
N TRP A 382 -25.82 -22.07 6.30
CA TRP A 382 -25.05 -21.04 5.60
C TRP A 382 -25.62 -20.53 4.26
N PHE A 383 -26.48 -21.31 3.59
CA PHE A 383 -27.06 -20.98 2.29
C PHE A 383 -28.27 -20.04 2.37
N TRP A 384 -28.75 -19.72 3.57
CA TRP A 384 -29.71 -18.64 3.79
C TRP A 384 -28.99 -17.30 3.68
N GLU A 385 -28.83 -16.85 2.44
CA GLU A 385 -27.89 -15.81 2.04
C GLU A 385 -28.47 -14.94 0.92
N SER A 386 -28.36 -13.63 1.10
CA SER A 386 -28.77 -12.63 0.12
C SER A 386 -27.72 -11.51 -0.01
N GLY A 387 -28.02 -10.49 -0.81
CA GLY A 387 -27.15 -9.33 -1.02
C GLY A 387 -26.53 -9.37 -2.39
N PHE A 388 -25.70 -10.37 -2.69
CA PHE A 388 -25.05 -10.60 -3.99
C PHE A 388 -24.63 -9.29 -4.71
N ASP A 389 -25.42 -8.85 -5.70
CA ASP A 389 -25.16 -7.66 -6.52
C ASP A 389 -25.44 -6.31 -5.83
N ARG A 390 -26.03 -6.30 -4.63
CA ARG A 390 -26.12 -5.12 -3.76
C ARG A 390 -24.76 -4.67 -3.25
N HIS A 391 -24.61 -3.38 -2.99
CA HIS A 391 -23.35 -2.83 -2.50
C HIS A 391 -22.99 -3.44 -1.13
N PRO A 392 -21.82 -4.09 -0.97
CA PRO A 392 -21.53 -4.96 0.17
C PRO A 392 -21.19 -4.21 1.47
N ILE A 393 -21.24 -2.87 1.47
CA ILE A 393 -21.03 -2.00 2.64
C ILE A 393 -22.26 -1.11 2.84
N GLU A 394 -22.52 -0.19 1.90
CA GLU A 394 -23.64 0.77 1.96
C GLU A 394 -25.04 0.13 2.04
N GLU A 395 -25.27 -1.03 1.42
CA GLU A 395 -26.57 -1.73 1.46
C GLU A 395 -26.56 -2.96 2.38
N LEU A 396 -25.59 -3.06 3.30
CA LEU A 396 -25.44 -4.25 4.14
C LEU A 396 -26.60 -4.39 5.15
N GLU A 397 -27.08 -3.28 5.74
CA GLU A 397 -28.25 -3.33 6.63
C GLU A 397 -29.51 -3.76 5.89
N VAL A 398 -29.71 -3.25 4.67
CA VAL A 398 -30.83 -3.64 3.78
C VAL A 398 -30.78 -5.12 3.44
N THR A 399 -29.58 -5.65 3.20
CA THR A 399 -29.35 -7.09 2.98
C THR A 399 -29.73 -7.91 4.21
N ARG A 400 -29.34 -7.47 5.41
CA ARG A 400 -29.71 -8.17 6.66
C ARG A 400 -31.22 -8.18 6.85
N ASP A 401 -31.87 -7.06 6.59
CA ASP A 401 -33.32 -6.94 6.71
C ASP A 401 -34.05 -7.86 5.75
N TRP A 402 -33.57 -7.95 4.51
CA TRP A 402 -34.13 -8.88 3.54
C TRP A 402 -34.02 -10.33 4.03
N ASN A 403 -32.88 -10.70 4.62
CA ASN A 403 -32.72 -12.02 5.23
C ASN A 403 -33.71 -12.26 6.40
N LEU A 404 -33.96 -11.25 7.24
CA LEU A 404 -34.94 -11.35 8.33
C LEU A 404 -36.35 -11.56 7.78
N ILE A 405 -36.77 -10.79 6.76
CA ILE A 405 -38.05 -10.98 6.08
C ILE A 405 -38.16 -12.42 5.56
N SER A 406 -37.15 -12.90 4.85
CA SER A 406 -37.17 -14.24 4.27
C SER A 406 -37.24 -15.34 5.33
N ALA A 407 -36.50 -15.22 6.42
CA ALA A 407 -36.51 -16.19 7.52
C ALA A 407 -37.87 -16.24 8.24
N TYR A 408 -38.42 -15.08 8.63
CA TYR A 408 -39.74 -15.04 9.29
C TYR A 408 -40.86 -15.51 8.37
N SER A 409 -40.80 -15.14 7.08
CA SER A 409 -41.80 -15.56 6.10
C SER A 409 -41.75 -17.06 5.85
N ALA A 410 -40.56 -17.66 5.76
CA ALA A 410 -40.40 -19.09 5.57
C ALA A 410 -40.89 -19.89 6.80
N PHE A 411 -40.57 -19.41 8.01
CA PHE A 411 -41.06 -20.04 9.23
C PHE A 411 -42.58 -19.89 9.38
N SER A 412 -43.16 -18.73 9.06
CA SER A 412 -44.62 -18.54 9.00
C SER A 412 -45.27 -19.43 7.95
N ALA A 413 -44.66 -19.62 6.77
CA ALA A 413 -45.19 -20.51 5.74
C ALA A 413 -45.24 -21.97 6.21
N MET A 414 -44.20 -22.43 6.92
CA MET A 414 -44.20 -23.75 7.57
C MET A 414 -45.32 -23.84 8.62
N LYS A 415 -45.42 -22.83 9.49
CA LYS A 415 -46.29 -22.85 10.66
C LYS A 415 -47.78 -22.66 10.36
N ASN A 416 -48.10 -21.75 9.45
CA ASN A 416 -49.45 -21.21 9.25
C ASN A 416 -50.06 -21.62 7.90
N GLN A 417 -49.24 -22.03 6.93
CA GLN A 417 -49.66 -22.25 5.53
C GLN A 417 -49.35 -23.66 5.02
N GLY A 418 -48.80 -24.54 5.87
CA GLY A 418 -48.54 -25.94 5.56
C GLY A 418 -47.36 -26.19 4.62
N ALA A 419 -46.46 -25.22 4.41
CA ALA A 419 -45.27 -25.44 3.60
C ALA A 419 -44.40 -26.53 4.22
N HIS A 420 -44.05 -27.56 3.45
CA HIS A 420 -43.33 -28.76 3.90
C HIS A 420 -44.06 -29.55 5.01
N ALA A 421 -45.37 -29.41 5.23
CA ALA A 421 -46.11 -30.10 6.30
C ALA A 421 -45.87 -31.62 6.35
N ALA A 422 -45.73 -32.26 5.18
CA ALA A 422 -45.42 -33.70 5.09
C ALA A 422 -44.04 -34.11 5.64
N ARG A 423 -43.17 -33.15 5.99
CA ARG A 423 -41.82 -33.37 6.55
C ARG A 423 -41.79 -33.40 8.08
N ASP A 424 -42.89 -33.07 8.75
CA ASP A 424 -43.02 -33.15 10.19
C ASP A 424 -44.32 -33.92 10.54
N PRO A 425 -44.26 -34.96 11.40
CA PRO A 425 -45.45 -35.74 11.74
C PRO A 425 -46.62 -34.93 12.32
N GLN A 426 -46.34 -33.75 12.86
CA GLN A 426 -47.32 -32.85 13.48
C GLN A 426 -47.61 -31.63 12.60
N ALA A 427 -47.23 -31.65 11.31
CA ALA A 427 -47.42 -30.55 10.37
C ALA A 427 -46.94 -29.19 10.92
N HIS A 428 -45.83 -29.20 11.67
CA HIS A 428 -45.21 -28.05 12.33
C HIS A 428 -46.06 -27.38 13.42
N ALA A 429 -47.14 -28.01 13.89
CA ALA A 429 -48.00 -27.48 14.96
C ALA A 429 -47.25 -27.22 16.28
N HIS A 430 -46.16 -27.96 16.54
CA HIS A 430 -45.29 -27.77 17.70
C HIS A 430 -44.01 -26.98 17.41
N ALA A 431 -43.76 -26.62 16.15
CA ALA A 431 -42.53 -25.94 15.75
C ALA A 431 -42.44 -24.53 16.38
N GLU A 432 -41.31 -24.23 17.01
CA GLU A 432 -40.93 -22.92 17.51
C GLU A 432 -39.56 -22.48 16.97
N MET A 433 -39.44 -21.21 16.57
CA MET A 433 -38.16 -20.61 16.23
C MET A 433 -37.42 -20.31 17.53
N THR A 434 -36.20 -20.83 17.66
CA THR A 434 -35.41 -20.75 18.90
C THR A 434 -34.27 -19.76 18.82
N TRP A 435 -33.81 -19.45 17.61
CA TRP A 435 -32.77 -18.47 17.35
C TRP A 435 -32.79 -18.06 15.88
N LEU A 436 -32.55 -16.78 15.62
CA LEU A 436 -32.25 -16.21 14.32
C LEU A 436 -31.09 -15.24 14.52
N ALA A 437 -30.12 -15.26 13.61
CA ALA A 437 -29.01 -14.32 13.68
C ALA A 437 -29.54 -12.89 13.43
N TYR A 438 -29.52 -12.03 14.46
CA TYR A 438 -29.84 -10.60 14.28
C TYR A 438 -28.70 -9.86 13.57
N VAL A 439 -27.45 -10.29 13.77
CA VAL A 439 -26.25 -9.86 13.04
C VAL A 439 -25.97 -10.81 11.89
N GLY A 440 -25.69 -10.28 10.69
CA GLY A 440 -25.43 -11.10 9.51
C GLY A 440 -23.98 -11.60 9.40
N GLY A 441 -23.79 -12.81 8.88
CA GLY A 441 -22.47 -13.37 8.56
C GLY A 441 -22.02 -12.99 7.15
N THR A 442 -21.33 -11.86 7.00
CA THR A 442 -20.90 -11.36 5.68
C THR A 442 -19.77 -12.21 5.10
N ARG A 443 -19.83 -12.57 3.81
CA ARG A 443 -18.83 -13.42 3.13
C ARG A 443 -17.83 -12.65 2.28
N GLU A 444 -18.30 -11.69 1.49
CA GLU A 444 -17.47 -10.86 0.62
C GLU A 444 -17.81 -9.38 0.76
N THR A 445 -16.78 -8.52 0.72
CA THR A 445 -16.81 -7.05 0.71
C THR A 445 -15.65 -6.56 -0.16
N GLN A 446 -14.99 -5.46 0.18
CA GLN A 446 -13.73 -5.03 -0.42
C GLN A 446 -12.52 -5.84 0.11
N GLN A 447 -11.48 -5.92 -0.73
CA GLN A 447 -10.16 -6.44 -0.41
C GLN A 447 -9.14 -5.31 -0.44
N LEU A 448 -8.17 -5.36 0.48
CA LEU A 448 -7.04 -4.46 0.51
C LEU A 448 -5.86 -5.07 -0.26
N LEU A 449 -5.08 -4.24 -0.95
CA LEU A 449 -4.01 -4.69 -1.83
C LEU A 449 -2.64 -4.71 -1.13
N GLY A 450 -2.02 -5.88 -1.14
CA GLY A 450 -0.63 -6.11 -0.76
C GLY A 450 0.28 -6.17 -1.99
N ASP A 451 1.53 -6.59 -1.79
CA ASP A 451 2.49 -6.75 -2.90
C ASP A 451 2.17 -7.94 -3.81
N VAL A 452 1.39 -8.88 -3.30
CA VAL A 452 0.86 -10.02 -4.05
C VAL A 452 -0.66 -10.02 -3.89
N VAL A 453 -1.37 -10.19 -5.00
CA VAL A 453 -2.79 -10.53 -5.02
C VAL A 453 -2.87 -12.02 -5.35
N LEU A 454 -3.17 -12.86 -4.36
CA LEU A 454 -3.31 -14.29 -4.61
C LEU A 454 -4.60 -14.55 -5.41
N THR A 455 -4.49 -15.32 -6.48
CA THR A 455 -5.62 -15.64 -7.36
C THR A 455 -6.07 -17.09 -7.25
N GLY A 456 -7.31 -17.39 -7.66
CA GLY A 456 -7.77 -18.78 -7.84
C GLY A 456 -6.87 -19.58 -8.78
N ASP A 457 -6.38 -18.94 -9.84
CA ASP A 457 -5.42 -19.51 -10.78
C ASP A 457 -4.11 -19.94 -10.13
N ASP A 458 -3.60 -19.16 -9.17
CA ASP A 458 -2.39 -19.54 -8.43
C ASP A 458 -2.61 -20.81 -7.60
N ILE A 459 -3.80 -20.94 -7.01
CA ILE A 459 -4.19 -22.13 -6.24
C ILE A 459 -4.35 -23.34 -7.16
N ASP A 460 -4.98 -23.16 -8.33
CA ASP A 460 -5.17 -24.20 -9.34
C ASP A 460 -3.83 -24.71 -9.88
N LYS A 461 -2.91 -23.79 -10.21
CA LYS A 461 -1.58 -24.08 -10.76
C LYS A 461 -0.56 -24.48 -9.71
N LYS A 462 -0.92 -24.43 -8.42
CA LYS A 462 -0.01 -24.70 -7.30
C LYS A 462 1.21 -23.78 -7.31
N THR A 463 1.02 -22.49 -7.61
CA THR A 463 2.08 -21.50 -7.62
C THR A 463 2.82 -21.50 -6.28
N VAL A 464 4.14 -21.66 -6.31
CA VAL A 464 4.97 -21.68 -5.11
C VAL A 464 5.43 -20.26 -4.79
N PHE A 465 5.15 -19.81 -3.57
CA PHE A 465 5.65 -18.54 -3.05
C PHE A 465 6.71 -18.78 -1.98
N PRO A 466 7.87 -18.09 -2.01
CA PRO A 466 8.97 -18.28 -1.05
C PRO A 466 8.62 -17.89 0.40
N ASP A 467 7.52 -17.15 0.56
CA ASP A 467 6.92 -16.68 1.79
C ASP A 467 5.53 -17.26 2.06
N GLY A 468 5.19 -18.38 1.40
CA GLY A 468 4.00 -19.17 1.72
C GLY A 468 4.05 -19.63 3.18
N CYS A 469 3.10 -19.18 4.01
CA CYS A 469 3.16 -19.35 5.46
C CYS A 469 1.88 -19.89 6.11
N VAL A 470 0.71 -19.64 5.53
CA VAL A 470 -0.57 -20.11 6.07
C VAL A 470 -1.19 -21.11 5.11
N LEU A 471 -1.50 -22.32 5.58
CA LEU A 471 -2.14 -23.33 4.74
C LEU A 471 -3.66 -23.11 4.73
N THR A 472 -4.23 -22.87 3.55
CA THR A 472 -5.67 -23.05 3.34
C THR A 472 -5.94 -24.49 2.91
N THR A 473 -6.99 -25.09 3.46
CA THR A 473 -7.39 -26.47 3.19
C THR A 473 -8.79 -26.56 2.60
N TRP A 474 -9.57 -25.47 2.63
CA TRP A 474 -10.92 -25.48 2.08
C TRP A 474 -10.89 -25.50 0.56
N SER A 475 -11.88 -26.13 -0.09
CA SER A 475 -12.06 -25.96 -1.53
C SER A 475 -12.46 -24.51 -1.82
N ILE A 476 -12.21 -24.03 -3.04
CA ILE A 476 -12.77 -22.73 -3.43
C ILE A 476 -14.28 -22.90 -3.50
N ASP A 477 -15.03 -22.26 -2.60
CA ASP A 477 -16.50 -22.33 -2.52
C ASP A 477 -17.13 -20.95 -2.77
N LEU A 478 -17.58 -20.74 -4.01
CA LEU A 478 -18.17 -19.47 -4.43
C LEU A 478 -19.68 -19.58 -4.40
N HIS A 479 -20.31 -18.72 -3.61
CA HIS A 479 -21.75 -18.74 -3.41
C HIS A 479 -22.44 -17.94 -4.50
N VAL A 480 -23.49 -18.51 -5.08
CA VAL A 480 -24.35 -17.88 -6.09
C VAL A 480 -25.81 -18.14 -5.76
N PRO A 481 -26.76 -17.31 -6.23
CA PRO A 481 -28.18 -17.58 -6.10
C PRO A 481 -28.55 -18.99 -6.59
N GLU A 482 -29.35 -19.72 -5.81
CA GLU A 482 -29.87 -21.01 -6.23
C GLU A 482 -31.07 -20.79 -7.16
N GLU A 483 -30.89 -21.12 -8.44
CA GLU A 483 -31.88 -20.89 -9.50
C GLU A 483 -33.24 -21.52 -9.18
N ARG A 484 -33.26 -22.69 -8.54
CA ARG A 484 -34.52 -23.35 -8.13
C ARG A 484 -35.41 -22.45 -7.28
N TYR A 485 -34.83 -21.69 -6.35
CA TYR A 485 -35.54 -20.87 -5.37
C TYR A 485 -35.62 -19.40 -5.78
N SER A 486 -34.79 -18.98 -6.74
CA SER A 486 -34.71 -17.58 -7.17
C SER A 486 -35.85 -17.17 -8.10
N LYS A 487 -36.56 -18.11 -8.75
CA LYS A 487 -37.61 -17.79 -9.74
C LYS A 487 -38.76 -16.95 -9.21
N ALA A 488 -39.15 -17.14 -7.95
CA ALA A 488 -40.23 -16.37 -7.33
C ALA A 488 -39.80 -14.96 -6.92
N ASN A 489 -38.49 -14.73 -6.71
CA ASN A 489 -37.93 -13.44 -6.28
C ASN A 489 -36.57 -13.19 -6.96
N PRO A 490 -36.53 -13.04 -8.31
CA PRO A 490 -35.29 -13.04 -9.07
C PRO A 490 -34.39 -11.84 -8.74
N GLU A 491 -34.97 -10.70 -8.38
CA GLU A 491 -34.24 -9.49 -8.01
C GLU A 491 -33.60 -9.59 -6.61
N HIS A 492 -34.17 -10.40 -5.72
CA HIS A 492 -33.75 -10.50 -4.32
C HIS A 492 -33.67 -11.96 -3.83
N PRO A 493 -32.80 -12.78 -4.44
CA PRO A 493 -32.62 -14.16 -3.99
C PRO A 493 -32.09 -14.21 -2.56
N PHE A 494 -32.59 -15.17 -1.78
CA PHE A 494 -32.23 -15.36 -0.37
C PHE A 494 -31.79 -16.80 -0.04
N ILE A 495 -31.67 -17.64 -1.08
CA ILE A 495 -31.09 -18.98 -1.00
C ILE A 495 -29.95 -19.06 -2.00
N SER A 496 -28.78 -19.48 -1.52
CA SER A 496 -27.59 -19.70 -2.34
C SER A 496 -27.29 -21.19 -2.53
N LYS A 497 -26.42 -21.47 -3.51
CA LYS A 497 -25.64 -22.71 -3.59
C LYS A 497 -24.15 -22.37 -3.64
N ALA A 498 -23.32 -23.32 -3.24
CA ALA A 498 -21.87 -23.21 -3.38
C ALA A 498 -21.41 -23.91 -4.67
N ILE A 499 -20.64 -23.19 -5.49
CA ILE A 499 -19.89 -23.74 -6.61
C ILE A 499 -18.49 -24.08 -6.11
N PHE A 500 -18.15 -25.37 -6.13
CA PHE A 500 -16.86 -25.86 -5.65
C PHE A 500 -15.84 -26.00 -6.77
N ARG A 501 -14.63 -25.49 -6.53
CA ARG A 501 -13.41 -25.87 -7.24
C ARG A 501 -12.50 -26.63 -6.26
N HIS A 502 -12.33 -27.92 -6.49
CA HIS A 502 -11.57 -28.83 -5.62
C HIS A 502 -10.06 -28.77 -5.85
N SER A 503 -9.54 -27.56 -6.02
CA SER A 503 -8.13 -27.31 -6.33
C SER A 503 -7.23 -27.38 -5.12
N VAL A 504 -7.75 -27.51 -3.90
CA VAL A 504 -6.97 -27.60 -2.66
C VAL A 504 -7.11 -29.01 -2.10
N ASP A 505 -5.97 -29.67 -1.86
CA ASP A 505 -5.94 -30.94 -1.13
C ASP A 505 -5.99 -30.64 0.37
N LYS A 506 -7.04 -31.11 1.05
CA LYS A 506 -7.25 -30.90 2.49
C LYS A 506 -6.13 -31.47 3.36
N ARG A 507 -5.43 -32.51 2.89
CA ARG A 507 -4.39 -33.22 3.66
C ARG A 507 -3.08 -32.43 3.76
N VAL A 508 -2.79 -31.59 2.78
CA VAL A 508 -1.54 -30.82 2.70
C VAL A 508 -1.77 -29.31 2.64
N GLY A 509 -2.94 -28.87 2.20
CA GLY A 509 -3.30 -27.47 2.02
C GLY A 509 -2.56 -26.77 0.86
N TYR A 510 -2.80 -25.47 0.73
CA TYR A 510 -2.10 -24.56 -0.15
C TYR A 510 -1.54 -23.36 0.63
N PRO A 511 -0.25 -23.03 0.51
CA PRO A 511 0.36 -21.98 1.31
C PRO A 511 0.08 -20.57 0.76
N ILE A 512 -0.60 -19.75 1.55
CA ILE A 512 -0.87 -18.34 1.29
C ILE A 512 0.41 -17.53 1.59
N PRO A 513 0.87 -16.65 0.67
CA PRO A 513 2.07 -15.85 0.88
C PRO A 513 1.86 -14.73 1.91
N TYR A 514 2.88 -14.50 2.75
CA TYR A 514 2.88 -13.41 3.74
C TYR A 514 2.64 -12.03 3.11
N ARG A 515 3.09 -11.80 1.87
CA ARG A 515 2.85 -10.56 1.12
C ARG A 515 1.38 -10.23 0.87
N CYS A 516 0.45 -11.16 1.13
CA CYS A 516 -0.99 -10.88 1.13
C CYS A 516 -1.50 -10.21 2.42
N PHE A 517 -0.70 -10.20 3.50
CA PHE A 517 -1.13 -9.81 4.85
C PHE A 517 -0.68 -8.42 5.29
N TYR A 518 -0.20 -7.57 4.37
CA TYR A 518 0.10 -6.17 4.65
C TYR A 518 -0.27 -5.26 3.47
N SER A 519 -0.54 -3.99 3.77
CA SER A 519 -0.87 -2.99 2.75
C SER A 519 0.35 -2.61 1.93
N ARG A 520 0.20 -2.51 0.61
CA ARG A 520 1.29 -2.09 -0.26
C ARG A 520 1.63 -0.60 -0.16
N ASN A 521 0.75 0.26 0.36
CA ASN A 521 0.94 1.71 0.38
C ASN A 521 0.76 2.37 1.76
N VAL A 522 0.36 1.61 2.79
CA VAL A 522 0.33 2.06 4.19
C VAL A 522 1.38 1.29 5.00
N ASP A 523 2.46 1.98 5.38
CA ASP A 523 3.75 1.38 5.75
C ASP A 523 3.74 0.56 7.05
N ASN A 524 2.73 0.71 7.90
CA ASN A 524 2.62 -0.01 9.17
C ASN A 524 1.27 -0.72 9.34
N LEU A 525 0.58 -1.00 8.24
CA LEU A 525 -0.72 -1.69 8.23
C LEU A 525 -0.59 -3.15 7.79
N PHE A 526 -0.89 -4.05 8.72
CA PHE A 526 -1.17 -5.46 8.49
C PHE A 526 -2.66 -5.69 8.21
N MET A 527 -2.97 -6.85 7.64
CA MET A 527 -4.31 -7.28 7.25
C MET A 527 -4.44 -8.77 7.57
N ALA A 528 -5.48 -9.16 8.32
CA ALA A 528 -5.78 -10.57 8.57
C ALA A 528 -7.29 -10.79 8.66
N GLY A 529 -7.83 -11.62 7.78
CA GLY A 529 -9.26 -11.80 7.62
C GLY A 529 -9.64 -12.00 6.17
N ARG A 530 -10.91 -11.80 5.86
CA ARG A 530 -11.45 -11.87 4.49
C ARG A 530 -11.14 -10.61 3.64
N ASN A 531 -10.53 -9.59 4.24
CA ASN A 531 -10.12 -8.33 3.62
C ASN A 531 -8.68 -8.33 3.07
N ILE A 532 -7.96 -9.45 3.16
CA ILE A 532 -6.57 -9.57 2.69
C ILE A 532 -6.46 -9.49 1.15
N SER A 533 -5.23 -9.41 0.64
CA SER A 533 -4.94 -9.22 -0.79
C SER A 533 -5.13 -10.49 -1.62
N VAL A 534 -6.38 -10.74 -2.03
CA VAL A 534 -6.79 -11.87 -2.86
C VAL A 534 -7.82 -11.43 -3.89
N ASN A 535 -7.98 -12.18 -4.98
CA ASN A 535 -9.14 -12.04 -5.85
C ASN A 535 -10.35 -12.84 -5.31
N ARG A 536 -11.52 -12.67 -5.94
CA ARG A 536 -12.77 -13.34 -5.56
C ARG A 536 -12.64 -14.87 -5.50
N ASP A 537 -11.97 -15.49 -6.46
CA ASP A 537 -11.84 -16.95 -6.51
C ASP A 537 -11.00 -17.46 -5.32
N ALA A 538 -9.85 -16.84 -5.05
CA ALA A 538 -9.04 -17.19 -3.90
C ALA A 538 -9.75 -16.88 -2.57
N LEU A 539 -10.58 -15.84 -2.52
CA LEU A 539 -11.38 -15.49 -1.33
C LEU A 539 -12.23 -16.69 -0.85
N GLY A 540 -12.79 -17.48 -1.77
CA GLY A 540 -13.60 -18.66 -1.46
C GLY A 540 -12.89 -19.62 -0.50
N THR A 541 -11.63 -19.95 -0.74
CA THR A 541 -10.90 -20.88 0.13
C THR A 541 -10.33 -20.23 1.38
N ILE A 542 -9.82 -19.00 1.30
CA ILE A 542 -9.04 -18.40 2.39
C ILE A 542 -9.89 -17.88 3.55
N ARG A 543 -11.17 -17.54 3.30
CA ARG A 543 -12.06 -16.85 4.27
C ARG A 543 -12.54 -17.71 5.44
N VAL A 544 -12.04 -18.94 5.54
CA VAL A 544 -12.47 -19.92 6.52
C VAL A 544 -11.80 -19.66 7.88
N MET A 545 -12.54 -19.85 8.97
CA MET A 545 -12.24 -19.37 10.31
C MET A 545 -10.84 -19.78 10.82
N LYS A 546 -10.47 -21.06 10.70
CA LYS A 546 -9.14 -21.53 11.14
C LYS A 546 -8.02 -20.98 10.27
N THR A 547 -8.23 -20.89 8.95
CA THR A 547 -7.29 -20.26 8.02
C THR A 547 -7.05 -18.80 8.39
N ILE A 548 -8.13 -18.03 8.62
CA ILE A 548 -8.06 -16.64 9.08
C ILE A 548 -7.32 -16.53 10.42
N GLY A 549 -7.58 -17.46 11.36
CA GLY A 549 -6.87 -17.50 12.64
C GLY A 549 -5.35 -17.65 12.47
N MET A 550 -4.92 -18.54 11.58
CA MET A 550 -3.50 -18.73 11.27
C MET A 550 -2.87 -17.51 10.59
N MET A 551 -3.60 -16.79 9.73
CA MET A 551 -3.15 -15.48 9.20
C MET A 551 -2.90 -14.50 10.33
N GLY A 552 -3.82 -14.44 11.30
CA GLY A 552 -3.67 -13.65 12.50
C GLY A 552 -2.36 -13.96 13.23
N VAL A 553 -2.12 -15.24 13.54
CA VAL A 553 -0.89 -15.68 14.23
C VAL A 553 0.38 -15.28 13.47
N CYS A 554 0.38 -15.42 12.14
CA CYS A 554 1.49 -14.98 11.29
C CYS A 554 1.72 -13.46 11.40
N VAL A 555 0.64 -12.66 11.30
CA VAL A 555 0.67 -11.20 11.44
C VAL A 555 1.19 -10.79 12.82
N GLY A 556 0.66 -11.36 13.89
CA GLY A 556 1.06 -11.01 15.27
C GLY A 556 2.54 -11.28 15.53
N ARG A 557 3.04 -12.44 15.10
CA ARG A 557 4.48 -12.78 15.21
C ARG A 557 5.36 -11.84 14.41
N THR A 558 4.92 -11.49 13.22
CA THR A 558 5.68 -10.59 12.34
C THR A 558 5.64 -9.14 12.81
N ALA A 559 4.54 -8.70 13.44
CA ALA A 559 4.45 -7.38 14.06
C ALA A 559 5.45 -7.23 15.22
N ALA A 560 5.60 -8.26 16.07
CA ALA A 560 6.63 -8.26 17.12
C ALA A 560 8.05 -8.16 16.53
N LEU A 561 8.32 -8.85 15.41
CA LEU A 561 9.60 -8.73 14.69
C LEU A 561 9.80 -7.33 14.12
N CYS A 562 8.76 -6.75 13.50
CA CYS A 562 8.82 -5.40 12.95
C CYS A 562 9.15 -4.40 14.06
N ARG A 563 8.52 -4.54 15.22
CA ARG A 563 8.77 -3.68 16.38
C ARG A 563 10.19 -3.79 16.93
N LEU A 564 10.78 -4.99 16.89
CA LEU A 564 12.18 -5.22 17.27
C LEU A 564 13.16 -4.55 16.30
N HIS A 565 12.95 -4.72 15.00
CA HIS A 565 13.87 -4.22 13.98
C HIS A 565 13.53 -2.81 13.49
N GLN A 566 12.49 -2.18 14.04
CA GLN A 566 11.94 -0.89 13.60
C GLN A 566 11.69 -0.84 12.08
N CYS A 567 11.23 -1.96 11.52
CA CYS A 567 11.01 -2.10 10.07
C CYS A 567 9.52 -2.14 9.72
N THR A 568 9.18 -1.86 8.48
CA THR A 568 7.81 -2.02 7.96
C THR A 568 7.45 -3.51 7.77
N PRO A 569 6.15 -3.87 7.67
CA PRO A 569 5.72 -5.22 7.31
C PRO A 569 6.33 -5.70 5.98
N ARG A 570 6.46 -4.80 5.00
CA ARG A 570 7.13 -5.02 3.72
C ARG A 570 8.61 -5.32 3.90
N GLU A 571 9.31 -4.57 4.76
CA GLU A 571 10.71 -4.82 5.06
C GLU A 571 10.93 -6.10 5.87
N ALA A 572 9.96 -6.54 6.68
CA ALA A 572 10.03 -7.84 7.32
C ALA A 572 10.14 -8.96 6.27
N TYR A 573 9.45 -8.86 5.14
CA TYR A 573 9.68 -9.75 3.99
C TYR A 573 11.03 -9.46 3.31
N ALA A 574 11.28 -8.22 2.89
CA ALA A 574 12.44 -7.91 2.05
C ALA A 574 13.80 -8.08 2.73
N LYS A 575 13.87 -7.93 4.05
CA LYS A 575 15.13 -7.91 4.84
C LYS A 575 15.18 -8.97 5.93
N HIS A 576 14.03 -9.41 6.46
CA HIS A 576 13.97 -10.25 7.67
C HIS A 576 13.14 -11.54 7.50
N LEU A 577 12.89 -12.01 6.27
CA LEU A 577 11.97 -13.14 6.03
C LEU A 577 12.36 -14.40 6.80
N GLU A 578 13.65 -14.76 6.81
CA GLU A 578 14.09 -15.95 7.54
C GLU A 578 13.91 -15.82 9.07
N GLN A 579 14.00 -14.60 9.59
CA GLN A 579 13.71 -14.32 10.99
C GLN A 579 12.20 -14.37 11.27
N ALA A 580 11.36 -13.91 10.34
CA ALA A 580 9.91 -14.06 10.43
C ALA A 580 9.52 -15.55 10.44
N LYS A 581 10.09 -16.35 9.52
CA LYS A 581 9.91 -17.80 9.48
C LYS A 581 10.33 -18.48 10.77
N GLN A 582 11.44 -18.08 11.40
CA GLN A 582 11.84 -18.61 12.71
C GLN A 582 10.75 -18.37 13.78
N LEU A 583 10.16 -17.18 13.82
CA LEU A 583 9.06 -16.90 14.74
C LEU A 583 7.80 -17.70 14.39
N TRP A 584 7.48 -17.87 13.11
CA TRP A 584 6.34 -18.69 12.66
C TRP A 584 6.47 -20.17 13.04
N ARG A 585 7.70 -20.68 13.21
CA ARG A 585 7.97 -22.06 13.69
C ARG A 585 7.82 -22.23 15.21
N LEU A 586 7.73 -21.15 15.99
CA LEU A 586 7.62 -21.27 17.44
C LEU A 586 6.31 -21.97 17.84
N PRO A 587 6.32 -22.88 18.83
CA PRO A 587 5.09 -23.48 19.35
C PRO A 587 4.12 -22.42 19.87
N GLY A 588 2.81 -22.68 19.80
CA GLY A 588 1.80 -21.73 20.29
C GLY A 588 1.97 -21.35 21.77
N LYS A 589 2.49 -22.27 22.59
CA LYS A 589 2.73 -22.09 24.03
C LYS A 589 3.97 -21.26 24.39
N GLU A 590 4.82 -20.91 23.43
CA GLU A 590 6.02 -20.09 23.72
C GLU A 590 5.60 -18.73 24.29
N ARG A 591 6.36 -18.23 25.28
CA ARG A 591 6.14 -16.94 25.93
C ARG A 591 7.45 -16.19 26.13
N HIS A 592 7.42 -14.90 25.85
CA HIS A 592 8.43 -13.93 26.19
C HIS A 592 7.76 -12.79 26.94
N HIS A 593 8.35 -12.36 28.06
CA HIS A 593 7.77 -11.31 28.89
C HIS A 593 7.87 -9.93 28.24
N SER A 594 8.89 -9.72 27.41
CA SER A 594 9.11 -8.47 26.68
C SER A 594 9.82 -8.71 25.35
N LEU A 595 9.71 -7.74 24.44
CA LEU A 595 10.51 -7.74 23.21
C LEU A 595 12.02 -7.80 23.48
N VAL A 596 12.49 -7.18 24.56
CA VAL A 596 13.91 -7.25 24.98
C VAL A 596 14.33 -8.68 25.31
N GLU A 597 13.49 -9.44 26.02
CA GLU A 597 13.77 -10.85 26.30
C GLU A 597 13.81 -11.69 25.02
N LEU A 598 12.86 -11.45 24.11
CA LEU A 598 12.84 -12.11 22.81
C LEU A 598 14.14 -11.87 22.02
N GLU A 599 14.64 -10.64 22.00
CA GLU A 599 15.91 -10.30 21.34
C GLU A 599 17.11 -11.03 21.98
N GLN A 600 17.19 -11.06 23.32
CA GLN A 600 18.27 -11.71 24.06
C GLN A 600 18.29 -13.24 23.84
N ARG A 601 17.11 -13.89 23.82
CA ARG A 601 17.00 -15.33 23.52
C ARG A 601 17.38 -15.66 22.08
N ARG A 602 17.06 -14.78 21.13
CA ARG A 602 17.50 -14.91 19.72
C ARG A 602 19.01 -14.74 19.57
N ALA A 603 19.61 -13.79 20.29
CA ALA A 603 21.06 -13.58 20.27
C ALA A 603 21.85 -14.74 20.90
N SER A 604 21.33 -15.37 21.95
CA SER A 604 21.95 -16.52 22.61
C SER A 604 21.83 -17.81 21.78
N SER A 605 20.68 -18.08 21.17
CA SER A 605 20.51 -19.23 20.26
C SER A 605 21.40 -19.15 19.01
N ALA A 606 21.68 -17.95 18.49
CA ALA A 606 22.67 -17.74 17.43
C ALA A 606 24.12 -18.06 17.87
N ARG A 607 24.47 -17.84 19.16
CA ARG A 607 25.78 -18.21 19.73
C ARG A 607 25.90 -19.72 19.94
N SER A 608 24.82 -20.40 20.33
CA SER A 608 24.79 -21.86 20.51
C SER A 608 24.99 -22.62 19.20
N LEU A 609 24.43 -22.13 18.09
CA LEU A 609 24.64 -22.72 16.75
C LEU A 609 26.07 -22.56 16.22
N CYS A 610 26.83 -21.58 16.71
CA CYS A 610 28.24 -21.40 16.38
C CYS A 610 29.14 -22.38 17.15
N ALA A 611 28.75 -22.76 18.38
CA ALA A 611 29.48 -23.72 19.21
C ALA A 611 29.30 -25.19 18.75
N VAL A 612 28.13 -25.55 18.20
CA VAL A 612 27.83 -26.94 17.78
C VAL A 612 28.45 -27.31 16.43
N LYS A 613 28.88 -26.33 15.61
CA LYS A 613 29.63 -26.61 14.36
C LYS A 613 31.14 -26.82 14.54
N CYS A 614 31.67 -26.71 15.76
CA CYS A 614 33.11 -26.90 16.05
C CYS A 614 33.49 -28.30 16.56
N PHE A 615 32.54 -29.23 16.70
CA PHE A 615 32.80 -30.59 17.19
C PHE A 615 32.26 -31.66 16.21
N ALA A 616 32.81 -31.69 15.01
CA ALA A 616 32.77 -32.90 14.18
C ALA A 616 33.90 -32.84 13.14
N ILE A 617 34.63 -33.95 13.03
CA ILE A 617 35.70 -34.27 12.07
C ILE A 617 37.12 -33.91 12.56
N ILE A 618 37.66 -34.86 13.36
CA ILE A 618 39.07 -35.10 13.60
C ILE A 618 39.55 -36.17 12.60
N THR A 619 40.86 -36.15 12.28
CA THR A 619 41.71 -37.14 11.57
C THR A 619 41.84 -37.08 10.02
N PRO A 620 43.03 -37.41 9.46
CA PRO A 620 43.92 -36.41 8.85
C PRO A 620 44.51 -36.83 7.48
N MET A 621 45.19 -35.91 6.78
CA MET A 621 46.41 -36.10 5.94
C MET A 621 46.57 -34.93 4.94
N SER A 622 47.59 -34.09 5.16
CA SER A 622 48.73 -33.81 4.25
C SER A 622 48.33 -33.06 2.95
N PHE A 623 48.73 -31.80 2.71
CA PHE A 623 50.09 -31.32 2.51
C PHE A 623 50.14 -29.76 2.56
N PHE A 624 51.30 -29.25 2.97
CA PHE A 624 51.91 -27.90 2.83
C PHE A 624 51.43 -27.07 1.61
N ARG A 625 51.41 -25.73 1.52
CA ARG A 625 52.05 -24.52 2.13
C ARG A 625 51.27 -23.35 1.47
N GLN A 626 50.85 -22.26 2.12
CA GLN A 626 51.65 -21.10 2.51
C GLN A 626 50.73 -20.11 3.24
N ALA A 627 51.11 -19.74 4.45
CA ALA A 627 50.54 -18.61 5.18
C ALA A 627 51.48 -17.41 5.03
N CYS A 628 50.93 -16.22 4.81
CA CYS A 628 51.35 -14.95 5.42
C CYS A 628 50.44 -13.83 4.86
N TRP A 629 49.87 -13.00 5.74
CA TRP A 629 49.43 -11.59 5.54
C TRP A 629 48.27 -11.10 6.44
N TRP A 630 47.86 -11.84 7.49
CA TRP A 630 46.73 -11.42 8.36
C TRP A 630 47.06 -11.19 9.84
N ARG A 631 48.34 -11.03 10.22
CA ARG A 631 48.74 -10.76 11.61
C ARG A 631 49.17 -9.31 11.92
N LYS A 632 49.11 -8.39 10.95
CA LYS A 632 49.38 -6.95 11.17
C LYS A 632 48.13 -6.04 11.16
N TRP A 633 46.96 -6.54 10.74
CA TRP A 633 45.75 -5.72 10.58
C TRP A 633 44.82 -5.68 11.80
N MET A 634 44.94 -6.65 12.72
CA MET A 634 43.94 -6.81 13.79
C MET A 634 44.27 -6.06 15.10
N MET A 635 45.48 -5.52 15.25
CA MET A 635 45.88 -4.72 16.42
C MET A 635 45.63 -3.22 16.27
N PHE A 636 45.29 -2.72 15.08
CA PHE A 636 45.03 -1.30 14.84
C PHE A 636 43.57 -0.90 15.16
N LEU A 637 42.65 -1.87 15.20
CA LEU A 637 41.20 -1.61 15.35
C LEU A 637 40.68 -1.62 16.79
N ILE A 638 41.52 -1.96 17.77
CA ILE A 638 41.10 -2.08 19.19
C ILE A 638 41.42 -0.81 20.00
N LEU A 639 42.16 0.15 19.43
CA LEU A 639 42.55 1.40 20.11
C LEU A 639 41.76 2.66 19.73
N LEU A 640 40.74 2.56 18.86
CA LEU A 640 39.94 3.71 18.38
C LEU A 640 38.52 3.81 18.98
N ARG A 641 38.20 3.08 20.06
CA ARG A 641 36.87 3.10 20.70
C ARG A 641 36.82 3.78 22.08
N LEU A 642 37.77 4.64 22.40
CA LEU A 642 37.81 5.40 23.66
C LEU A 642 38.38 6.81 23.47
N VAL A 643 37.74 7.67 22.66
CA VAL A 643 37.76 9.15 22.81
C VAL A 643 36.56 9.74 22.05
N GLY A 644 35.74 10.57 22.71
CA GLY A 644 35.09 11.71 22.04
C GLY A 644 33.61 11.61 21.68
N THR A 645 32.72 11.48 22.67
CA THR A 645 31.41 12.17 22.58
C THR A 645 31.63 13.63 22.94
N LEU A 646 31.75 14.50 21.94
CA LEU A 646 31.57 15.94 22.10
C LEU A 646 30.15 16.33 21.64
N PRO A 647 29.48 17.28 22.32
CA PRO A 647 28.16 17.75 21.93
C PRO A 647 28.31 18.60 20.65
N GLY A 648 27.93 18.04 19.50
CA GLY A 648 27.83 18.79 18.25
C GLY A 648 26.60 19.70 18.30
N GLN A 649 26.81 20.98 17.98
CA GLN A 649 25.77 22.00 17.86
C GLN A 649 24.53 21.47 17.12
N ALA A 650 23.35 21.76 17.66
CA ALA A 650 22.09 21.47 17.00
C ALA A 650 22.08 22.14 15.61
N ASP A 651 21.79 21.35 14.59
CA ASP A 651 21.63 21.82 13.21
C ASP A 651 20.40 22.74 13.14
N PRO A 652 20.55 24.03 12.79
CA PRO A 652 19.46 24.99 12.81
C PRO A 652 18.34 24.65 11.82
N ALA A 653 18.58 23.79 10.83
CA ALA A 653 17.62 23.42 9.79
C ALA A 653 17.03 22.01 9.96
N GLN A 654 17.36 21.27 11.02
CA GLN A 654 16.90 19.88 11.18
C GLN A 654 15.36 19.81 11.26
N GLY A 655 14.73 19.31 10.19
CA GLY A 655 13.28 19.19 10.06
C GLY A 655 12.56 20.36 9.38
N SER A 656 13.26 21.41 8.95
CA SER A 656 12.68 22.51 8.16
C SER A 656 12.83 22.29 6.65
N PRO A 657 11.87 22.73 5.80
CA PRO A 657 12.04 22.70 4.35
C PRO A 657 13.26 23.54 3.91
N PRO A 658 13.92 23.19 2.81
CA PRO A 658 15.00 24.00 2.27
C PRO A 658 14.47 25.37 1.84
N SER A 659 15.32 26.38 1.93
CA SER A 659 15.06 27.70 1.37
C SER A 659 16.15 28.08 0.37
N ALA A 660 15.81 28.91 -0.61
CA ALA A 660 16.74 29.34 -1.64
C ALA A 660 16.48 30.80 -2.04
N GLU A 661 17.52 31.62 -2.06
CA GLU A 661 17.40 33.05 -2.35
C GLU A 661 18.55 33.58 -3.18
N VAL A 662 18.22 34.32 -4.24
CA VAL A 662 19.19 35.11 -5.01
C VAL A 662 19.62 36.31 -4.15
N ALA A 663 20.93 36.45 -3.97
CA ALA A 663 21.55 37.52 -3.19
C ALA A 663 21.13 38.91 -3.72
N ALA A 664 21.18 39.92 -2.84
CA ALA A 664 20.73 41.28 -3.16
C ALA A 664 21.40 41.85 -4.43
N ASP A 665 22.68 41.53 -4.63
CA ASP A 665 23.48 41.93 -5.79
C ASP A 665 23.08 41.25 -7.11
N GLY A 666 22.26 40.19 -7.07
CA GLY A 666 21.88 39.38 -8.23
C GLY A 666 22.97 38.47 -8.77
N ARG A 667 24.18 38.48 -8.19
CA ARG A 667 25.35 37.78 -8.72
C ARG A 667 25.59 36.40 -8.12
N SER A 668 24.90 36.11 -7.01
CA SER A 668 24.99 34.82 -6.32
C SER A 668 23.64 34.42 -5.76
N PHE A 669 23.52 33.17 -5.31
CA PHE A 669 22.37 32.69 -4.55
C PHE A 669 22.83 31.86 -3.37
N SER A 670 21.95 31.74 -2.39
CA SER A 670 22.13 30.90 -1.21
C SER A 670 21.06 29.85 -1.10
N ILE A 671 21.42 28.69 -0.55
CA ILE A 671 20.49 27.62 -0.19
C ILE A 671 20.72 27.26 1.28
N LEU A 672 19.67 27.21 2.07
CA LEU A 672 19.67 26.69 3.42
C LEU A 672 18.88 25.38 3.44
N ALA A 673 19.44 24.31 3.99
CA ALA A 673 18.78 23.00 3.99
C ALA A 673 19.27 22.11 5.15
N PRO A 674 18.47 21.11 5.58
CA PRO A 674 18.85 20.18 6.64
C PRO A 674 20.21 19.51 6.38
N GLY A 675 21.09 19.50 7.38
CA GLY A 675 22.45 18.96 7.30
C GLY A 675 23.51 19.97 6.85
N PHE A 676 23.11 21.17 6.43
CA PHE A 676 24.02 22.19 5.89
C PHE A 676 23.78 23.53 6.57
N THR A 677 24.85 24.27 6.87
CA THR A 677 24.74 25.58 7.53
C THR A 677 24.25 26.66 6.56
N THR A 678 24.83 26.74 5.35
CA THR A 678 24.35 27.51 4.18
C THR A 678 25.22 27.14 2.98
N PHE A 679 24.64 27.02 1.80
CA PHE A 679 25.35 26.98 0.52
C PHE A 679 25.31 28.36 -0.11
N ARG A 680 26.40 28.83 -0.69
CA ARG A 680 26.38 29.98 -1.59
C ARG A 680 27.02 29.58 -2.91
N ALA A 681 26.48 30.05 -4.02
CA ALA A 681 26.98 29.72 -5.35
C ALA A 681 26.69 30.84 -6.36
N GLY A 682 27.53 30.93 -7.39
CA GLY A 682 27.23 31.68 -8.61
C GLY A 682 26.66 30.76 -9.69
N PHE A 683 26.38 31.34 -10.85
CA PHE A 683 26.08 30.63 -12.08
C PHE A 683 26.96 31.16 -13.22
N ALA A 684 27.18 30.35 -14.25
CA ALA A 684 28.12 30.70 -15.31
C ALA A 684 27.77 30.06 -16.66
N ALA A 685 28.46 30.49 -17.71
CA ALA A 685 28.49 29.84 -19.00
C ALA A 685 29.92 29.73 -19.52
N LYS A 686 30.25 28.64 -20.21
CA LYS A 686 31.49 28.49 -20.97
C LYS A 686 31.16 28.58 -22.44
N VAL A 687 31.66 29.62 -23.09
CA VAL A 687 31.40 29.94 -24.49
C VAL A 687 32.71 29.99 -25.26
N GLU A 688 32.68 29.59 -26.53
CA GLU A 688 33.79 29.74 -27.46
C GLU A 688 33.43 30.87 -28.43
N ILE A 689 34.27 31.90 -28.45
CA ILE A 689 34.16 33.08 -29.30
C ILE A 689 35.49 33.18 -30.04
N ASP A 690 35.45 33.27 -31.37
CA ASP A 690 36.64 33.36 -32.22
C ASP A 690 37.69 32.26 -31.96
N GLY A 691 37.22 31.05 -31.61
CA GLY A 691 38.08 29.89 -31.33
C GLY A 691 38.70 29.88 -29.93
N GLN A 692 38.41 30.86 -29.08
CA GLN A 692 38.88 30.93 -27.70
C GLN A 692 37.75 30.69 -26.70
N PHE A 693 37.99 29.84 -25.70
CA PHE A 693 37.04 29.62 -24.61
C PHE A 693 37.09 30.76 -23.60
N ARG A 694 35.91 31.26 -23.23
CA ARG A 694 35.70 32.23 -22.16
C ARG A 694 34.70 31.67 -21.15
N ILE A 695 34.93 31.95 -19.87
CA ILE A 695 34.00 31.63 -18.79
C ILE A 695 33.33 32.93 -18.35
N LEU A 696 32.02 32.99 -18.55
CA LEU A 696 31.17 34.10 -18.14
C LEU A 696 30.63 33.82 -16.75
N ASP A 697 31.32 34.30 -15.72
CA ASP A 697 30.93 34.13 -14.33
C ASP A 697 30.00 35.26 -13.88
N SER A 698 28.78 34.92 -13.44
CA SER A 698 27.77 35.87 -12.92
C SER A 698 28.32 36.94 -11.96
N ARG A 699 29.41 36.65 -11.24
CA ARG A 699 30.05 37.56 -10.29
C ARG A 699 30.87 38.69 -10.92
N LEU A 700 31.25 38.55 -12.19
CA LEU A 700 32.07 39.51 -12.93
C LEU A 700 31.24 40.42 -13.85
N GLY A 701 29.99 40.04 -14.17
CA GLY A 701 29.14 40.78 -15.10
C GLY A 701 28.25 41.85 -14.45
N MET A 702 27.58 42.63 -15.30
CA MET A 702 26.62 43.67 -14.90
C MET A 702 25.21 43.10 -14.80
N VAL A 703 24.56 43.18 -13.64
CA VAL A 703 23.18 42.69 -13.47
C VAL A 703 22.21 43.66 -14.13
N LEU A 704 21.44 43.18 -15.11
CA LEU A 704 20.43 43.96 -15.83
C LEU A 704 19.05 43.83 -15.19
N GLU A 705 18.69 42.62 -14.78
CA GLU A 705 17.36 42.30 -14.29
C GLU A 705 17.43 41.30 -13.14
N LYS A 706 16.64 41.53 -12.10
CA LYS A 706 16.32 40.58 -11.05
C LYS A 706 14.83 40.66 -10.76
N ALA A 707 14.14 39.53 -10.87
CA ALA A 707 12.71 39.45 -10.57
C ALA A 707 12.42 38.25 -9.64
N LYS A 708 11.42 38.40 -8.77
CA LYS A 708 10.89 37.34 -7.91
C LYS A 708 9.37 37.32 -8.09
N LYS A 709 8.84 36.24 -8.65
CA LYS A 709 7.40 36.04 -8.86
C LYS A 709 6.97 34.75 -8.17
N THR A 710 6.17 34.90 -7.12
CA THR A 710 5.68 33.79 -6.30
C THR A 710 6.84 32.93 -5.77
N SER A 711 7.08 31.76 -6.36
CA SER A 711 8.09 30.78 -5.99
C SER A 711 9.30 30.71 -6.93
N LEU A 712 9.36 31.55 -7.97
CA LEU A 712 10.44 31.61 -8.97
C LEU A 712 11.20 32.94 -8.91
N GLN A 713 12.52 32.85 -8.95
CA GLN A 713 13.46 33.97 -9.04
C GLN A 713 14.21 33.89 -10.37
N THR A 714 14.36 35.03 -11.06
CA THR A 714 15.07 35.12 -12.35
C THR A 714 16.10 36.22 -12.33
N VAL A 715 17.23 36.00 -13.01
CA VAL A 715 18.33 36.96 -13.11
C VAL A 715 18.86 37.03 -14.54
N VAL A 716 19.24 38.23 -14.97
CA VAL A 716 19.97 38.49 -16.23
C VAL A 716 21.26 39.27 -15.92
N VAL A 717 22.41 38.73 -16.36
CA VAL A 717 23.74 39.34 -16.19
C VAL A 717 24.38 39.57 -17.56
N ARG A 718 24.74 40.82 -17.87
CA ARG A 718 25.37 41.26 -19.12
C ARG A 718 26.90 41.20 -19.02
N PHE A 719 27.50 40.66 -20.08
CA PHE A 719 28.92 40.79 -20.39
C PHE A 719 29.04 41.64 -21.66
N GLU A 720 29.47 42.90 -21.50
CA GLU A 720 29.47 43.89 -22.58
C GLU A 720 30.52 43.59 -23.64
N GLU A 721 31.71 43.15 -23.25
CA GLU A 721 32.78 42.82 -24.19
C GLU A 721 32.40 41.64 -25.10
N GLU A 722 31.85 40.58 -24.51
CA GLU A 722 31.41 39.39 -25.25
C GLU A 722 30.03 39.55 -25.92
N GLN A 723 29.28 40.61 -25.58
CA GLN A 723 27.90 40.82 -26.02
C GLN A 723 26.98 39.62 -25.72
N ILE A 724 27.03 39.13 -24.49
CA ILE A 724 26.22 37.97 -24.04
C ILE A 724 25.47 38.32 -22.75
N ASP A 725 24.19 37.94 -22.71
CA ASP A 725 23.39 37.91 -21.48
C ASP A 725 23.40 36.49 -20.90
N LEU A 726 23.84 36.33 -19.66
CA LEU A 726 23.71 35.13 -18.86
C LEU A 726 22.38 35.14 -18.10
N LEU A 727 21.59 34.08 -18.24
CA LEU A 727 20.24 33.95 -17.68
C LEU A 727 20.24 32.89 -16.57
N PHE A 728 19.48 33.13 -15.50
CA PHE A 728 19.35 32.18 -14.39
C PHE A 728 17.92 32.12 -13.85
N GLN A 729 17.51 30.91 -13.45
CA GLN A 729 16.25 30.62 -12.78
C GLN A 729 16.48 29.78 -11.52
N LEU A 730 15.86 30.19 -10.42
CA LEU A 730 15.89 29.52 -9.13
C LEU A 730 14.48 29.46 -8.54
N GLY A 731 13.98 28.29 -8.17
CA GLY A 731 12.65 28.21 -7.56
C GLY A 731 12.38 26.95 -6.75
N ILE A 732 11.38 27.04 -5.87
CA ILE A 732 10.87 25.93 -5.06
C ILE A 732 9.42 25.69 -5.47
N PRO A 733 9.09 24.59 -6.18
CA PRO A 733 7.72 24.34 -6.61
C PRO A 733 6.76 24.24 -5.42
N GLU A 734 5.61 24.91 -5.50
CA GLU A 734 4.65 25.03 -4.37
C GLU A 734 4.18 23.67 -3.83
N ASN A 735 4.04 22.68 -4.71
CA ASN A 735 3.62 21.32 -4.36
C ASN A 735 4.78 20.39 -3.95
N MET A 736 6.02 20.87 -3.97
CA MET A 736 7.23 20.13 -3.63
C MET A 736 8.21 21.02 -2.84
N PRO A 737 7.86 21.41 -1.60
CA PRO A 737 8.64 22.35 -0.80
C PRO A 737 10.04 21.84 -0.43
N GLN A 738 10.32 20.54 -0.60
CA GLN A 738 11.61 19.90 -0.35
C GLN A 738 12.54 19.89 -1.57
N VAL A 739 12.14 20.52 -2.68
CA VAL A 739 12.87 20.45 -3.96
C VAL A 739 13.20 21.86 -4.46
N ILE A 740 14.47 22.09 -4.77
CA ILE A 740 14.94 23.33 -5.41
C ILE A 740 15.25 23.04 -6.87
N MET A 741 14.73 23.87 -7.77
CA MET A 741 14.97 23.81 -9.21
C MET A 741 15.91 24.94 -9.64
N LEU A 742 16.94 24.61 -10.43
CA LEU A 742 17.96 25.52 -10.95
C LEU A 742 18.04 25.40 -12.47
N GLN A 743 18.22 26.51 -13.18
CA GLN A 743 18.50 26.48 -14.62
C GLN A 743 19.30 27.70 -15.06
N ALA A 744 20.35 27.48 -15.86
CA ALA A 744 21.12 28.54 -16.51
C ALA A 744 20.84 28.59 -18.01
N GLY A 745 21.03 29.76 -18.62
CA GLY A 745 20.89 29.99 -20.05
C GLY A 745 21.77 31.12 -20.53
N VAL A 746 21.88 31.29 -21.84
CA VAL A 746 22.54 32.44 -22.48
C VAL A 746 21.63 33.04 -23.54
N ARG A 747 21.78 34.33 -23.77
CA ARG A 747 21.23 35.03 -24.91
C ARG A 747 22.35 35.78 -25.62
N ASN A 748 22.55 35.46 -26.89
CA ASN A 748 23.60 36.09 -27.70
C ASN A 748 23.10 37.45 -28.21
N GLN A 749 23.74 38.53 -27.78
CA GLN A 749 23.41 39.91 -28.15
C GLN A 749 24.38 40.48 -29.19
N GLY A 750 25.42 39.71 -29.54
CA GLY A 750 26.40 40.09 -30.55
C GLY A 750 25.87 39.92 -31.98
N SER A 751 26.73 40.27 -32.94
CA SER A 751 26.44 40.18 -34.38
C SER A 751 26.87 38.86 -35.02
N HIS A 752 27.57 37.99 -34.29
CA HIS A 752 28.09 36.71 -34.78
C HIS A 752 27.61 35.54 -33.92
N ALA A 753 27.63 34.34 -34.51
CA ALA A 753 27.29 33.12 -33.79
C ALA A 753 28.39 32.74 -32.79
N ILE A 754 27.99 32.25 -31.62
CA ILE A 754 28.89 31.71 -30.59
C ILE A 754 28.71 30.19 -30.48
N ARG A 755 29.69 29.50 -29.89
CA ARG A 755 29.52 28.07 -29.53
C ARG A 755 29.43 27.92 -28.02
N LEU A 756 28.33 27.36 -27.56
CA LEU A 756 28.05 27.17 -26.14
C LEU A 756 28.53 25.78 -25.69
N ALA A 757 29.58 25.74 -24.87
CA ALA A 757 30.15 24.48 -24.39
C ALA A 757 29.46 23.98 -23.13
N GLU A 758 29.24 24.86 -22.15
CA GLU A 758 28.68 24.50 -20.85
C GLU A 758 27.76 25.61 -20.34
N LEU A 759 26.66 25.21 -19.69
CA LEU A 759 25.84 26.09 -18.86
C LEU A 759 25.89 25.59 -17.42
N ILE A 760 26.18 26.47 -16.47
CA ILE A 760 26.58 26.10 -15.12
C ILE A 760 25.59 26.72 -14.13
N PRO A 761 24.47 26.05 -13.81
CA PRO A 761 23.46 26.58 -12.87
C PRO A 761 23.93 26.64 -11.41
N LEU A 762 25.03 25.98 -11.04
CA LEU A 762 25.60 26.03 -9.70
C LEU A 762 27.12 25.96 -9.80
N MET A 763 27.81 27.01 -9.35
CA MET A 763 29.27 27.08 -9.31
C MET A 763 29.73 27.60 -7.94
N MET A 764 30.32 26.72 -7.14
CA MET A 764 31.02 27.08 -5.90
C MET A 764 32.49 27.43 -6.20
N GLU A 765 33.09 28.31 -5.41
CA GLU A 765 34.48 28.76 -5.56
C GLU A 765 35.41 28.09 -4.54
N GLU A 766 36.68 27.94 -4.89
CA GLU A 766 37.71 27.50 -3.96
C GLU A 766 38.19 28.68 -3.11
N ASN A 767 38.31 28.48 -1.79
CA ASN A 767 38.80 29.52 -0.90
C ASN A 767 40.34 29.66 -1.06
N THR A 768 40.80 30.69 -1.76
CA THR A 768 42.23 30.86 -2.12
C THR A 768 43.03 31.83 -1.26
N GLY A 769 42.49 32.48 -0.21
CA GLY A 769 43.35 33.26 0.71
C GLY A 769 42.72 34.24 1.72
N SER A 770 43.32 34.20 2.92
CA SER A 770 43.69 35.23 3.93
C SER A 770 42.77 36.32 4.49
N GLU A 771 41.51 36.52 4.08
CA GLU A 771 40.67 37.57 4.68
C GLU A 771 39.27 37.08 5.08
N GLU A 772 38.76 37.63 6.19
CA GLU A 772 37.56 37.27 6.98
C GLU A 772 36.19 37.36 6.23
N GLU A 773 36.16 37.36 4.90
CA GLU A 773 34.90 37.28 4.15
C GLU A 773 34.48 35.83 3.89
N GLU A 774 33.34 35.41 4.47
CA GLU A 774 32.70 34.11 4.28
C GLU A 774 32.42 33.82 2.79
N LYS A 775 33.34 33.10 2.14
CA LYS A 775 33.25 32.70 0.73
C LYS A 775 32.50 31.37 0.56
N PRO A 776 31.85 31.16 -0.63
CA PRO A 776 30.90 30.08 -0.91
C PRO A 776 31.50 28.68 -0.81
N ILE A 777 31.11 27.91 0.21
CA ILE A 777 31.61 26.56 0.50
C ILE A 777 30.42 25.61 0.70
N LEU A 778 30.59 24.33 0.35
CA LEU A 778 29.68 23.26 0.79
C LEU A 778 29.89 23.03 2.30
N GLN A 779 29.31 23.88 3.13
CA GLN A 779 29.45 23.76 4.58
C GLN A 779 28.47 22.71 5.12
N VAL A 780 29.02 21.56 5.46
CA VAL A 780 28.30 20.48 6.14
C VAL A 780 28.30 20.71 7.65
N ALA A 781 27.16 20.54 8.31
CA ALA A 781 26.99 20.79 9.75
C ALA A 781 27.69 19.75 10.66
N SER A 782 28.52 18.87 10.11
CA SER A 782 29.19 17.77 10.81
C SER A 782 30.46 17.36 10.07
N PRO A 783 31.40 16.61 10.70
CA PRO A 783 32.63 16.19 10.05
C PRO A 783 32.39 15.55 8.68
N SER A 784 33.16 15.95 7.66
CA SER A 784 33.05 15.50 6.26
C SER A 784 33.28 13.98 6.09
N GLU A 785 33.80 13.30 7.10
CA GLU A 785 33.88 11.84 7.20
C GLU A 785 32.53 11.13 7.30
N HIS A 786 31.50 11.82 7.77
CA HIS A 786 30.15 11.26 7.90
C HIS A 786 29.33 11.33 6.61
N TRP A 787 29.85 12.01 5.58
CA TRP A 787 29.14 12.27 4.31
C TRP A 787 29.61 11.33 3.21
N LEU A 788 28.65 10.72 2.52
CA LEU A 788 28.86 9.82 1.39
C LEU A 788 28.40 10.49 0.10
N LEU A 789 29.32 10.63 -0.85
CA LEU A 789 29.02 10.95 -2.23
C LEU A 789 28.81 9.65 -3.01
N THR A 790 27.63 9.50 -3.59
CA THR A 790 27.23 8.32 -4.37
C THR A 790 26.79 8.70 -5.78
N GLY A 791 27.52 8.21 -6.78
CA GLY A 791 27.10 8.29 -8.19
C GLY A 791 26.18 7.13 -8.56
N LEU A 792 25.01 7.44 -9.13
CA LEU A 792 23.98 6.44 -9.43
C LEU A 792 23.92 6.05 -10.91
N HIS A 793 24.67 6.75 -11.77
CA HIS A 793 24.82 6.41 -13.18
C HIS A 793 26.08 5.55 -13.41
N ALA A 794 25.99 4.47 -14.20
CA ALA A 794 27.07 3.47 -14.28
C ALA A 794 28.41 4.01 -14.83
N LYS A 795 28.39 5.11 -15.59
CA LYS A 795 29.62 5.80 -16.04
C LYS A 795 30.45 6.39 -14.90
N THR A 796 29.84 6.62 -13.74
CA THR A 796 30.44 7.32 -12.58
C THR A 796 30.05 6.67 -11.27
N THR A 797 29.79 5.35 -11.26
CA THR A 797 29.48 4.63 -10.02
C THR A 797 30.65 4.76 -9.07
N SER A 798 30.50 5.65 -8.09
CA SER A 798 31.51 6.00 -7.12
C SER A 798 30.81 6.10 -5.78
N VAL A 799 31.32 5.40 -4.77
CA VAL A 799 30.93 5.57 -3.37
C VAL A 799 32.18 5.97 -2.64
N CYS A 800 32.25 7.23 -2.22
CA CYS A 800 33.40 7.77 -1.50
C CYS A 800 32.93 8.67 -0.37
N HIS A 801 33.72 8.73 0.70
CA HIS A 801 33.46 9.71 1.74
C HIS A 801 33.95 11.09 1.26
N LEU A 802 33.21 12.14 1.61
CA LEU A 802 33.48 13.50 1.15
C LEU A 802 34.88 14.00 1.54
N HIS A 803 35.41 13.55 2.69
CA HIS A 803 36.76 13.91 3.18
C HIS A 803 37.94 13.19 2.48
N VAL A 804 37.71 12.14 1.69
CA VAL A 804 38.78 11.35 1.03
C VAL A 804 38.75 11.49 -0.49
N LEU A 805 38.18 12.59 -1.02
CA LEU A 805 38.22 12.86 -2.45
C LEU A 805 39.68 13.06 -2.89
N PRO A 806 40.25 12.16 -3.72
CA PRO A 806 41.67 12.23 -4.08
C PRO A 806 41.94 13.29 -5.16
N ALA A 807 40.92 13.67 -5.93
CA ALA A 807 40.93 14.63 -7.02
C ALA A 807 39.49 15.02 -7.40
N ASP A 808 39.33 15.87 -8.42
CA ASP A 808 38.04 16.19 -9.05
C ASP A 808 37.25 14.91 -9.35
N THR A 809 36.11 14.76 -8.67
CA THR A 809 35.22 13.61 -8.82
C THR A 809 33.98 14.04 -9.59
N TRP A 810 33.79 13.45 -10.77
CA TRP A 810 32.65 13.72 -11.63
C TRP A 810 31.55 12.67 -11.43
N ILE A 811 30.32 13.15 -11.23
CA ILE A 811 29.10 12.35 -11.20
C ILE A 811 28.23 12.74 -12.39
N HIS A 812 27.96 11.79 -13.29
CA HIS A 812 27.15 12.05 -14.48
C HIS A 812 25.67 11.78 -14.23
N GLU A 813 24.84 12.65 -14.79
CA GLU A 813 23.38 12.70 -14.72
C GLU A 813 22.83 12.84 -13.30
N GLN A 814 23.01 11.85 -12.43
CA GLN A 814 22.38 11.84 -11.12
C GLN A 814 23.25 11.20 -10.02
N GLY A 815 23.10 11.75 -8.81
CA GLY A 815 23.86 11.33 -7.65
C GLY A 815 23.29 11.83 -6.34
N CYS A 816 23.93 11.41 -5.27
CA CYS A 816 23.50 11.65 -3.91
C CYS A 816 24.66 12.12 -3.05
N LEU A 817 24.41 13.09 -2.18
CA LEU A 817 25.30 13.46 -1.10
C LEU A 817 24.52 13.38 0.22
N TYR A 818 24.76 12.34 1.03
CA TYR A 818 24.04 12.13 2.28
C TYR A 818 24.95 11.72 3.43
N ARG A 819 24.55 12.09 4.64
CA ARG A 819 25.03 11.55 5.89
C ARG A 819 24.26 10.27 6.27
N LYS A 820 24.80 9.48 7.21
CA LYS A 820 24.16 8.25 7.70
C LYS A 820 22.74 8.41 8.25
N ASP A 821 22.40 9.59 8.74
CA ASP A 821 21.08 9.94 9.26
C ASP A 821 20.15 10.55 8.19
N GLU A 822 20.50 10.36 6.91
CA GLU A 822 19.71 10.80 5.75
C GLU A 822 19.61 12.33 5.56
N ALA A 823 20.36 13.12 6.33
CA ALA A 823 20.56 14.54 6.03
C ALA A 823 21.44 14.69 4.78
N GLY A 824 20.99 15.48 3.80
CA GLY A 824 21.65 15.57 2.51
C GLY A 824 20.70 15.89 1.36
N PHE A 825 21.17 15.65 0.14
CA PHE A 825 20.35 15.80 -1.05
C PHE A 825 20.71 14.82 -2.17
N PHE A 826 19.70 14.49 -2.96
CA PHE A 826 19.87 13.91 -4.30
C PHE A 826 19.86 15.04 -5.32
N PHE A 827 20.63 14.89 -6.41
CA PHE A 827 20.60 15.81 -7.55
C PHE A 827 20.43 15.04 -8.85
N GLY A 828 19.73 15.65 -9.81
CA GLY A 828 19.57 15.08 -11.15
C GLY A 828 18.85 16.02 -12.11
N PRO A 829 18.81 15.70 -13.42
CA PRO A 829 18.14 16.51 -14.43
C PRO A 829 16.62 16.44 -14.25
N THR A 830 15.95 17.57 -14.45
CA THR A 830 14.49 17.70 -14.45
C THR A 830 14.04 18.55 -15.64
N GLY A 831 12.73 18.67 -15.89
CA GLY A 831 12.24 19.50 -16.98
C GLY A 831 12.51 18.89 -18.36
N GLN A 832 12.50 19.73 -19.40
CA GLN A 832 12.64 19.28 -20.78
C GLN A 832 14.03 18.64 -21.05
N PRO A 833 14.11 17.60 -21.91
CA PRO A 833 15.37 16.99 -22.31
C PRO A 833 16.19 17.91 -23.21
N VAL A 834 17.18 18.62 -22.63
CA VAL A 834 18.00 19.57 -23.39
C VAL A 834 19.44 19.11 -23.53
N SER A 835 20.05 18.61 -22.46
CA SER A 835 21.45 18.20 -22.45
C SER A 835 21.70 17.19 -21.32
N TYR A 836 22.86 16.52 -21.35
CA TYR A 836 23.30 15.71 -20.21
C TYR A 836 23.78 16.61 -19.06
N LEU A 837 23.47 16.22 -17.83
CA LEU A 837 23.90 16.90 -16.61
C LEU A 837 25.15 16.21 -16.03
N ALA A 838 26.02 16.97 -15.38
CA ALA A 838 27.13 16.43 -14.60
C ALA A 838 27.41 17.30 -13.37
N ALA A 839 27.78 16.69 -12.25
CA ALA A 839 28.25 17.38 -11.07
C ALA A 839 29.73 17.07 -10.84
N ARG A 840 30.54 18.10 -10.68
CA ARG A 840 31.94 17.99 -10.27
C ARG A 840 32.07 18.33 -8.79
N PHE A 841 32.71 17.44 -8.04
CA PHE A 841 33.09 17.66 -6.64
C PHE A 841 34.61 17.78 -6.55
N SER A 842 35.12 18.92 -6.06
CA SER A 842 36.55 19.20 -6.04
C SER A 842 37.03 19.38 -4.59
N PRO A 843 38.05 18.64 -4.13
CA PRO A 843 38.67 18.89 -2.83
C PRO A 843 39.42 20.23 -2.88
N THR A 844 39.37 20.97 -1.77
CA THR A 844 40.07 22.25 -1.61
C THR A 844 41.31 22.08 -0.73
N LYS A 845 42.26 23.01 -0.83
CA LYS A 845 43.50 23.02 -0.01
C LYS A 845 43.26 22.97 1.51
N ASN A 846 42.09 23.40 2.00
CA ASN A 846 41.74 23.46 3.42
C ASN A 846 40.93 22.24 3.90
N GLY A 847 40.82 21.16 3.09
CA GLY A 847 40.08 19.94 3.45
C GLY A 847 38.56 20.04 3.31
N GLN A 848 38.05 21.08 2.64
CA GLN A 848 36.64 21.25 2.27
C GLN A 848 36.38 20.80 0.82
N THR A 849 35.12 20.76 0.39
CA THR A 849 34.72 20.33 -0.96
C THR A 849 33.87 21.40 -1.65
N THR A 850 34.12 21.66 -2.94
CA THR A 850 33.24 22.50 -3.79
C THR A 850 32.41 21.62 -4.72
N MET A 851 31.23 22.11 -5.11
CA MET A 851 30.36 21.49 -6.10
C MET A 851 30.17 22.42 -7.30
N THR A 852 30.26 21.88 -8.52
CA THR A 852 29.87 22.55 -9.75
C THR A 852 28.87 21.68 -10.49
N LEU A 853 27.69 22.21 -10.84
CA LEU A 853 26.70 21.53 -11.64
C LEU A 853 26.71 22.07 -13.07
N VAL A 854 26.86 21.19 -14.04
CA VAL A 854 27.14 21.51 -15.44
C VAL A 854 26.12 20.85 -16.35
N SER A 855 25.47 21.65 -17.19
CA SER A 855 24.71 21.23 -18.36
C SER A 855 25.66 21.20 -19.56
N ALA A 856 25.94 20.00 -20.09
CA ALA A 856 26.90 19.79 -21.18
C ALA A 856 26.28 20.17 -22.54
N MET A 857 26.62 21.35 -23.06
CA MET A 857 25.99 21.92 -24.26
C MET A 857 26.71 21.55 -25.57
N ASP A 858 27.73 20.70 -25.54
CA ASP A 858 28.36 20.10 -26.74
C ASP A 858 28.83 21.09 -27.83
N ARG A 859 29.17 22.33 -27.45
CA ARG A 859 29.54 23.41 -28.37
C ARG A 859 28.41 23.72 -29.37
N VAL A 860 27.15 23.67 -28.93
CA VAL A 860 26.01 24.05 -29.79
C VAL A 860 26.15 25.48 -30.25
N ARG A 861 25.83 25.72 -31.51
CA ARG A 861 25.78 27.04 -32.12
C ARG A 861 24.59 27.84 -31.56
N VAL A 862 24.84 29.08 -31.20
CA VAL A 862 23.83 30.05 -30.79
C VAL A 862 23.99 31.30 -31.64
N ASP A 863 23.08 31.51 -32.58
CA ASP A 863 23.14 32.67 -33.48
C ASP A 863 22.81 33.99 -32.77
N ALA A 864 23.13 35.10 -33.42
CA ALA A 864 22.80 36.45 -32.95
C ALA A 864 21.30 36.56 -32.64
N GLY A 865 20.98 37.13 -31.47
CA GLY A 865 19.61 37.31 -30.96
C GLY A 865 18.97 36.06 -30.35
N GLN A 866 19.58 34.87 -30.48
CA GLN A 866 19.00 33.64 -29.95
C GLN A 866 19.23 33.49 -28.44
N THR A 867 18.25 32.89 -27.77
CA THR A 867 18.35 32.44 -26.38
C THR A 867 18.42 30.93 -26.32
N ARG A 868 19.36 30.39 -25.53
CA ARG A 868 19.51 28.96 -25.29
C ARG A 868 19.55 28.68 -23.79
N TRP A 869 18.65 27.82 -23.33
CA TRP A 869 18.65 27.30 -21.97
C TRP A 869 19.38 25.97 -21.89
N GLY A 870 19.95 25.67 -20.73
CA GLY A 870 20.56 24.36 -20.43
C GLY A 870 19.57 23.41 -19.79
N GLN A 871 20.05 22.23 -19.39
CA GLN A 871 19.24 21.28 -18.62
C GLN A 871 18.87 21.87 -17.25
N GLN A 872 17.57 21.91 -16.93
CA GLN A 872 17.12 22.21 -15.57
C GLN A 872 17.56 21.08 -14.65
N ALA A 873 18.00 21.43 -13.45
CA ALA A 873 18.40 20.49 -12.42
C ALA A 873 17.56 20.66 -11.16
N GLY A 874 17.25 19.53 -10.52
CA GLY A 874 16.61 19.50 -9.21
C GLY A 874 17.59 19.08 -8.13
N LEU A 875 17.53 19.75 -6.98
CA LEU A 875 18.13 19.35 -5.71
C LEU A 875 17.01 18.92 -4.77
N PHE A 876 17.06 17.69 -4.28
CA PHE A 876 15.98 17.04 -3.55
C PHE A 876 16.45 16.74 -2.12
N PHE A 877 15.94 17.52 -1.16
CA PHE A 877 16.28 17.43 0.26
C PHE A 877 15.31 16.51 1.01
N GLU A 878 15.17 15.30 0.48
CA GLU A 878 14.34 14.22 1.03
C GLU A 878 15.21 13.00 1.33
N PRO A 879 14.73 12.01 2.12
CA PRO A 879 15.41 10.73 2.25
C PRO A 879 15.79 10.13 0.88
N PRO A 880 16.98 9.52 0.72
CA PRO A 880 17.54 9.19 -0.59
C PRO A 880 16.59 8.40 -1.50
N ARG A 881 15.87 7.42 -0.94
CA ARG A 881 14.93 6.59 -1.69
C ARG A 881 13.70 7.37 -2.16
N GLN A 882 13.19 8.27 -1.33
CA GLN A 882 12.07 9.14 -1.67
C GLN A 882 12.49 10.12 -2.75
N ALA A 883 13.65 10.75 -2.60
CA ALA A 883 14.22 11.69 -3.55
C ALA A 883 14.43 11.06 -4.94
N MET A 884 15.05 9.87 -5.00
CA MET A 884 15.25 9.11 -6.25
C MET A 884 13.93 8.76 -6.95
N ASN A 885 12.91 8.32 -6.20
CA ASN A 885 11.60 7.99 -6.76
C ASN A 885 10.90 9.25 -7.30
N ARG A 886 10.90 10.35 -6.53
CA ARG A 886 10.29 11.62 -6.94
C ARG A 886 10.96 12.18 -8.19
N TRP A 887 12.29 12.16 -8.22
CA TRP A 887 13.06 12.56 -9.39
C TRP A 887 12.67 11.72 -10.62
N ALA A 888 12.64 10.39 -10.48
CA ALA A 888 12.26 9.50 -11.58
C ALA A 888 10.86 9.86 -12.12
N ASP A 889 9.89 10.10 -11.24
CA ASP A 889 8.52 10.48 -11.62
C ASP A 889 8.46 11.86 -12.32
N LEU A 890 9.29 12.82 -11.90
CA LEU A 890 9.35 14.14 -12.55
C LEU A 890 9.92 14.05 -13.97
N VAL A 891 10.97 13.24 -14.17
CA VAL A 891 11.57 13.05 -15.50
C VAL A 891 10.57 12.39 -16.46
N VAL A 892 9.77 11.43 -15.98
CA VAL A 892 8.72 10.78 -16.79
C VAL A 892 7.71 11.79 -17.35
N ARG A 893 7.38 12.85 -16.61
CA ARG A 893 6.40 13.86 -17.07
C ARG A 893 6.84 14.60 -18.33
N THR A 894 8.14 14.76 -18.54
CA THR A 894 8.67 15.51 -19.69
C THR A 894 9.26 14.61 -20.78
N HIS A 895 9.62 13.38 -20.44
CA HIS A 895 10.23 12.44 -21.38
C HIS A 895 9.26 11.35 -21.85
N GLY A 896 8.18 11.09 -21.10
CA GLY A 896 7.28 9.95 -21.25
C GLY A 896 7.84 8.68 -20.60
N ALA A 897 7.04 7.62 -20.51
CA ALA A 897 7.51 6.30 -20.11
C ALA A 897 6.72 5.20 -20.81
N ARG A 898 7.37 4.06 -21.07
CA ARG A 898 6.73 2.89 -21.66
C ARG A 898 6.82 1.71 -20.69
N THR A 899 5.94 1.70 -19.69
CA THR A 899 5.98 0.71 -18.60
C THR A 899 4.84 -0.32 -18.67
N HIS A 900 3.82 -0.09 -19.51
CA HIS A 900 2.61 -0.91 -19.61
C HIS A 900 2.87 -2.37 -20.01
N ARG A 901 3.98 -2.67 -20.71
CA ARG A 901 4.32 -4.02 -21.19
C ARG A 901 5.09 -4.87 -20.19
N GLY A 902 5.63 -4.26 -19.13
CA GLY A 902 6.44 -4.96 -18.13
C GLY A 902 7.73 -5.60 -18.67
N ALA A 903 8.37 -6.42 -17.83
CA ALA A 903 9.53 -7.21 -18.22
C ALA A 903 9.08 -8.50 -18.94
N LEU A 904 9.85 -8.94 -19.93
CA LEU A 904 9.62 -10.20 -20.65
C LEU A 904 10.64 -11.25 -20.21
N THR A 905 10.20 -12.51 -20.09
CA THR A 905 11.08 -13.65 -19.88
C THR A 905 11.49 -14.24 -21.23
N GLY A 906 12.67 -14.86 -21.33
CA GLY A 906 13.08 -15.38 -22.62
C GLY A 906 14.43 -16.07 -22.63
N TRP A 907 14.78 -16.54 -23.82
CA TRP A 907 16.08 -17.12 -24.12
C TRP A 907 16.83 -16.24 -25.11
N SER A 908 18.14 -16.08 -24.89
CA SER A 908 19.02 -15.30 -25.78
C SER A 908 20.17 -16.16 -26.26
N SER A 909 20.35 -16.21 -27.58
CA SER A 909 21.43 -16.96 -28.22
C SER A 909 22.83 -16.40 -27.94
N VAL A 910 22.96 -15.10 -27.64
CA VAL A 910 24.21 -14.35 -27.40
C VAL A 910 25.04 -14.95 -26.25
N TYR A 911 24.40 -15.61 -25.30
CA TYR A 911 25.04 -16.14 -24.10
C TYR A 911 25.23 -17.66 -24.14
N SER A 912 25.06 -18.28 -25.30
CA SER A 912 25.29 -19.71 -25.48
C SER A 912 26.79 -20.03 -25.36
N PRO A 913 27.19 -21.15 -24.74
CA PRO A 913 28.61 -21.50 -24.56
C PRO A 913 29.36 -21.70 -25.88
N GLU A 914 28.64 -21.98 -26.97
CA GLU A 914 29.15 -21.85 -28.32
C GLU A 914 29.01 -20.39 -28.74
N ARG A 915 30.11 -19.61 -28.69
CA ARG A 915 30.22 -18.20 -29.13
C ARG A 915 29.95 -17.96 -30.63
N ILE A 916 29.30 -18.95 -31.26
CA ILE A 916 28.83 -19.02 -32.63
C ILE A 916 27.46 -19.72 -32.49
N ALA A 917 26.42 -18.95 -32.14
CA ALA A 917 25.08 -19.49 -32.04
C ALA A 917 24.56 -19.87 -33.44
N ARG A 918 24.79 -21.12 -33.85
CA ARG A 918 24.27 -21.64 -35.12
C ARG A 918 22.75 -21.77 -35.01
N GLY A 919 22.02 -21.55 -36.10
CA GLY A 919 20.57 -21.74 -36.16
C GLY A 919 20.10 -23.12 -35.67
N LYS A 920 20.99 -24.12 -35.63
CA LYS A 920 20.79 -25.40 -34.92
C LYS A 920 20.38 -25.23 -33.45
N ASN A 921 21.03 -24.33 -32.70
CA ASN A 921 20.75 -24.14 -31.27
C ASN A 921 19.39 -23.48 -31.07
N VAL A 922 19.04 -22.54 -31.95
CA VAL A 922 17.70 -21.93 -31.99
C VAL A 922 16.64 -23.00 -32.24
N ARG A 923 16.85 -23.89 -33.22
CA ARG A 923 15.93 -25.02 -33.48
C ARG A 923 15.83 -25.98 -32.30
N GLN A 924 16.95 -26.27 -31.61
CA GLN A 924 16.92 -27.10 -30.41
C GLN A 924 16.04 -26.47 -29.33
N VAL A 925 16.21 -25.17 -29.06
CA VAL A 925 15.36 -24.46 -28.08
C VAL A 925 13.89 -24.49 -28.51
N ILE A 926 13.60 -24.21 -29.79
CA ILE A 926 12.24 -24.27 -30.35
C ILE A 926 11.63 -25.67 -30.18
N ALA A 927 12.39 -26.73 -30.47
CA ALA A 927 11.93 -28.11 -30.33
C ALA A 927 11.69 -28.51 -28.87
N GLN A 928 12.49 -27.99 -27.93
CA GLN A 928 12.34 -28.29 -26.50
C GLN A 928 11.09 -27.64 -25.87
N ILE A 929 10.59 -26.52 -26.40
CA ILE A 929 9.41 -25.84 -25.85
C ILE A 929 8.16 -26.74 -25.84
N PRO A 930 7.69 -27.32 -26.97
CA PRO A 930 6.55 -28.23 -26.94
C PRO A 930 6.87 -29.53 -26.19
N MET A 931 8.12 -30.04 -26.27
CA MET A 931 8.54 -31.24 -25.54
C MET A 931 8.54 -31.06 -24.02
N SER A 932 8.68 -29.83 -23.54
CA SER A 932 8.62 -29.51 -22.11
C SER A 932 7.22 -29.67 -21.50
N ASN A 933 6.20 -29.96 -22.31
CA ASN A 933 4.80 -30.08 -21.89
C ASN A 933 4.31 -28.85 -21.09
N GLY A 934 4.73 -27.66 -21.54
CA GLY A 934 4.38 -26.38 -20.92
C GLY A 934 5.22 -25.99 -19.71
N GLN A 935 6.34 -26.67 -19.42
CA GLN A 935 7.30 -26.23 -18.39
C GLN A 935 8.18 -25.07 -18.85
N LEU A 936 8.54 -25.02 -20.14
CA LEU A 936 9.26 -23.90 -20.75
C LEU A 936 8.26 -23.04 -21.53
N ARG A 937 8.15 -21.77 -21.16
CA ARG A 937 7.27 -20.78 -21.84
C ARG A 937 7.99 -19.44 -22.01
N PRO A 938 9.08 -19.36 -22.79
CA PRO A 938 9.78 -18.10 -22.98
C PRO A 938 8.88 -17.12 -23.74
N ASP A 939 8.70 -15.90 -23.21
CA ASP A 939 7.96 -14.84 -23.92
C ASP A 939 8.71 -14.41 -25.19
N VAL A 940 10.05 -14.51 -25.18
CA VAL A 940 10.94 -14.11 -26.27
C VAL A 940 11.99 -15.18 -26.52
N ILE A 941 12.24 -15.49 -27.80
CA ILE A 941 13.47 -16.18 -28.24
C ILE A 941 14.25 -15.18 -29.08
N GLN A 942 15.38 -14.71 -28.54
CA GLN A 942 16.20 -13.68 -29.15
C GLN A 942 17.43 -14.28 -29.85
N ILE A 943 17.53 -14.03 -31.16
CA ILE A 943 18.66 -14.47 -31.98
C ILE A 943 19.71 -13.36 -32.17
N GLY A 944 20.92 -13.75 -32.54
CA GLY A 944 21.97 -12.89 -33.10
C GLY A 944 23.30 -12.92 -32.36
N GLU A 945 24.39 -12.95 -33.14
CA GLU A 945 25.63 -12.22 -32.87
C GLU A 945 26.10 -11.60 -34.19
N ASN A 946 26.21 -10.27 -34.18
CA ASN A 946 26.79 -9.32 -35.15
C ASN A 946 26.57 -9.54 -36.67
N PHE A 947 26.18 -8.46 -37.36
CA PHE A 947 26.26 -8.39 -38.83
C PHE A 947 27.71 -8.24 -39.32
N GLU A 948 28.66 -8.03 -38.41
CA GLU A 948 30.07 -7.76 -38.69
C GLU A 948 31.01 -8.47 -37.69
N THR A 949 32.19 -8.88 -38.14
CA THR A 949 33.30 -9.36 -37.29
C THR A 949 33.84 -8.23 -36.40
N GLU A 950 34.70 -8.53 -35.41
CA GLU A 950 35.39 -7.50 -34.61
C GLU A 950 36.17 -6.48 -35.47
N GLU A 951 36.56 -6.88 -36.68
CA GLU A 951 37.24 -6.10 -37.72
C GLU A 951 36.28 -5.29 -38.64
N GLY A 952 34.97 -5.38 -38.46
CA GLY A 952 33.96 -4.68 -39.28
C GLY A 952 33.64 -5.34 -40.62
N LYS A 953 34.03 -6.61 -40.84
CA LYS A 953 33.69 -7.34 -42.08
C LYS A 953 32.32 -8.03 -41.95
N PRO A 954 31.44 -7.96 -42.96
CA PRO A 954 30.15 -8.64 -42.94
C PRO A 954 30.28 -10.14 -42.63
N ILE A 955 29.48 -10.65 -41.71
CA ILE A 955 29.39 -12.09 -41.43
C ILE A 955 28.48 -12.74 -42.47
N ASP A 956 28.88 -13.90 -43.02
CA ASP A 956 28.03 -14.68 -43.92
C ASP A 956 26.85 -15.29 -43.15
N ILE A 957 25.74 -14.55 -43.07
CA ILE A 957 24.51 -14.93 -42.35
C ILE A 957 24.00 -16.30 -42.81
N ALA A 958 24.15 -16.68 -44.08
CA ALA A 958 23.67 -17.96 -44.59
C ALA A 958 24.41 -19.15 -43.96
N SER A 959 25.69 -18.98 -43.60
CA SER A 959 26.45 -20.03 -42.91
C SER A 959 26.01 -20.25 -41.45
N PHE A 960 25.47 -19.22 -40.79
CA PHE A 960 25.01 -19.30 -39.39
C PHE A 960 23.51 -19.61 -39.29
N TYR A 961 22.71 -19.06 -40.19
CA TYR A 961 21.26 -19.19 -40.27
C TYR A 961 20.86 -19.66 -41.68
N PRO A 962 21.07 -20.96 -42.02
CA PRO A 962 20.93 -21.48 -43.39
C PRO A 962 19.51 -21.41 -43.97
N GLU A 963 18.50 -21.26 -43.12
CA GLU A 963 17.09 -21.10 -43.52
C GLU A 963 16.69 -19.62 -43.68
N GLY A 964 17.57 -18.68 -43.33
CA GLY A 964 17.29 -17.25 -43.34
C GLY A 964 16.47 -16.77 -42.14
N TYR A 965 16.67 -15.51 -41.75
CA TYR A 965 16.01 -14.91 -40.59
C TYR A 965 14.46 -14.98 -40.61
N PRO A 966 13.76 -14.75 -41.73
CA PRO A 966 12.31 -14.83 -41.75
C PRO A 966 11.75 -16.20 -41.37
N ASP A 967 12.43 -17.30 -41.73
CA ASP A 967 11.95 -18.63 -41.39
C ASP A 967 12.20 -18.98 -39.92
N TYR A 968 13.31 -18.52 -39.32
CA TYR A 968 13.48 -18.60 -37.86
C TYR A 968 12.42 -17.78 -37.12
N ALA A 969 12.08 -16.58 -37.60
CA ALA A 969 11.03 -15.77 -36.99
C ALA A 969 9.67 -16.49 -37.01
N LYS A 970 9.30 -17.11 -38.13
CA LYS A 970 8.08 -17.94 -38.22
C LYS A 970 8.10 -19.12 -37.27
N GLN A 971 9.22 -19.85 -37.19
CA GLN A 971 9.35 -21.02 -36.31
C GLN A 971 9.25 -20.64 -34.83
N ILE A 972 9.84 -19.51 -34.43
CA ILE A 972 9.73 -18.99 -33.06
C ILE A 972 8.28 -18.60 -32.75
N ALA A 973 7.61 -17.90 -33.67
CA ALA A 973 6.22 -17.52 -33.52
C ALA A 973 5.29 -18.75 -33.42
N ALA A 974 5.59 -19.82 -34.17
CA ALA A 974 4.80 -21.05 -34.18
C ALA A 974 4.78 -21.79 -32.83
N VAL A 975 5.80 -21.58 -31.99
CA VAL A 975 5.84 -22.14 -30.61
C VAL A 975 5.29 -21.17 -29.55
N GLY A 976 4.66 -20.07 -29.97
CA GLY A 976 4.02 -19.10 -29.08
C GLY A 976 4.95 -18.07 -28.45
N SER A 977 6.23 -18.02 -28.85
CA SER A 977 7.20 -17.04 -28.40
C SER A 977 7.32 -15.87 -29.37
N ARG A 978 7.67 -14.67 -28.88
CA ARG A 978 7.98 -13.51 -29.74
C ARG A 978 9.35 -13.69 -30.39
N PRO A 979 9.47 -13.55 -31.72
CA PRO A 979 10.76 -13.54 -32.38
C PRO A 979 11.56 -12.29 -32.01
N GLY A 980 12.74 -12.49 -31.43
CA GLY A 980 13.64 -11.42 -31.00
C GLY A 980 14.91 -11.34 -31.83
N MET A 981 15.41 -10.13 -32.09
CA MET A 981 16.66 -9.88 -32.82
C MET A 981 17.56 -8.91 -32.03
N LYS A 982 18.86 -9.17 -31.98
CA LYS A 982 19.87 -8.20 -31.51
C LYS A 982 20.39 -7.36 -32.67
N LEU A 983 20.42 -6.03 -32.50
CA LEU A 983 21.00 -5.06 -33.42
C LEU A 983 22.02 -4.22 -32.65
N ASP A 984 23.22 -4.02 -33.17
CA ASP A 984 24.25 -3.19 -32.53
C ASP A 984 24.61 -2.02 -33.46
N PHE A 985 24.35 -0.79 -33.01
CA PHE A 985 24.60 0.43 -33.76
C PHE A 985 25.78 1.18 -33.16
N ASP A 986 26.91 1.17 -33.88
CA ASP A 986 28.08 2.01 -33.57
C ASP A 986 28.21 3.10 -34.64
N LEU A 987 27.81 4.32 -34.28
CA LEU A 987 27.79 5.47 -35.21
C LEU A 987 29.19 6.01 -35.54
N SER A 988 30.26 5.39 -35.03
CA SER A 988 31.61 5.62 -35.56
C SER A 988 31.90 4.83 -36.84
N ARG A 989 31.14 3.76 -37.11
CA ARG A 989 31.37 2.81 -38.21
C ARG A 989 30.23 2.80 -39.21
N THR A 990 29.00 2.95 -38.73
CA THR A 990 27.78 2.88 -39.56
C THR A 990 27.04 4.20 -39.55
N ASN A 991 26.46 4.56 -40.71
CA ASN A 991 25.60 5.73 -40.79
C ASN A 991 24.21 5.42 -40.20
N PHE A 992 23.57 6.44 -39.62
CA PHE A 992 22.29 6.25 -38.93
C PHE A 992 21.13 5.80 -39.85
N GLN A 993 21.15 6.16 -41.14
CA GLN A 993 20.13 5.72 -42.09
C GLN A 993 20.20 4.21 -42.35
N SER A 994 21.40 3.63 -42.37
CA SER A 994 21.60 2.18 -42.42
C SER A 994 20.99 1.50 -41.20
N CYS A 995 21.20 2.07 -40.00
CA CYS A 995 20.61 1.54 -38.76
C CYS A 995 19.08 1.50 -38.84
N LEU A 996 18.44 2.55 -39.38
CA LEU A 996 16.98 2.58 -39.58
C LEU A 996 16.51 1.55 -40.63
N ALA A 997 17.29 1.33 -41.70
CA ALA A 997 17.01 0.31 -42.68
C ALA A 997 17.07 -1.10 -42.05
N ASP A 998 18.00 -1.33 -41.14
CA ASP A 998 18.15 -2.59 -40.41
C ASP A 998 16.97 -2.85 -39.46
N VAL A 999 16.51 -1.82 -38.73
CA VAL A 999 15.28 -1.91 -37.91
C VAL A 999 14.07 -2.29 -38.77
N LYS A 1000 13.85 -1.57 -39.88
CA LYS A 1000 12.72 -1.84 -40.79
C LYS A 1000 12.80 -3.24 -41.40
N ARG A 1001 14.01 -3.70 -41.73
CA ARG A 1001 14.24 -5.05 -42.24
C ARG A 1001 13.89 -6.09 -41.18
N ALA A 1002 14.38 -5.95 -39.95
CA ALA A 1002 14.06 -6.87 -38.86
C ALA A 1002 12.54 -6.96 -38.61
N VAL A 1003 11.83 -5.84 -38.55
CA VAL A 1003 10.37 -5.86 -38.36
C VAL A 1003 9.65 -6.53 -39.53
N ARG A 1004 10.05 -6.22 -40.77
CA ARG A 1004 9.50 -6.85 -41.97
C ARG A 1004 9.76 -8.36 -42.02
N ASP A 1005 10.90 -8.80 -41.49
CA ASP A 1005 11.26 -10.21 -41.40
C ASP A 1005 10.52 -10.95 -40.24
N GLY A 1006 9.66 -10.25 -39.50
CA GLY A 1006 8.77 -10.83 -38.48
C GLY A 1006 9.27 -10.71 -37.04
N PHE A 1007 10.35 -9.95 -36.79
CA PHE A 1007 10.86 -9.71 -35.44
C PHE A 1007 10.04 -8.64 -34.71
N SER A 1008 9.47 -9.03 -33.58
CA SER A 1008 8.62 -8.17 -32.73
C SER A 1008 9.26 -7.81 -31.39
N TYR A 1009 10.49 -8.27 -31.16
CA TYR A 1009 11.36 -7.87 -30.05
C TYR A 1009 12.73 -7.47 -30.59
N LEU A 1010 13.21 -6.27 -30.25
CA LEU A 1010 14.51 -5.76 -30.69
C LEU A 1010 15.39 -5.43 -29.48
N LYS A 1011 16.53 -6.12 -29.35
CA LYS A 1011 17.59 -5.79 -28.38
C LYS A 1011 18.61 -4.91 -29.08
N ILE A 1012 18.60 -3.60 -28.81
CA ILE A 1012 19.38 -2.61 -29.56
C ILE A 1012 20.54 -2.09 -28.71
N GLY A 1013 21.76 -2.42 -29.10
CA GLY A 1013 22.96 -1.69 -28.71
C GLY A 1013 23.06 -0.38 -29.49
N TYR A 1014 23.36 0.73 -28.81
CA TYR A 1014 23.48 2.04 -29.44
C TYR A 1014 24.63 2.83 -28.83
N HIS A 1015 25.66 3.13 -29.62
CA HIS A 1015 26.85 3.83 -29.20
C HIS A 1015 27.07 5.11 -30.01
N LEU A 1016 27.02 6.25 -29.32
CA LEU A 1016 27.36 7.56 -29.87
C LEU A 1016 28.79 7.91 -29.45
N SER A 1017 29.75 7.60 -30.33
CA SER A 1017 31.18 7.72 -30.03
C SER A 1017 31.60 9.18 -29.74
N PRO A 1018 32.63 9.42 -28.92
CA PRO A 1018 33.17 10.77 -28.68
C PRO A 1018 33.62 11.46 -29.97
N ALA A 1019 34.22 10.74 -30.91
CA ALA A 1019 34.61 11.27 -32.22
C ALA A 1019 33.37 11.76 -33.00
N PHE A 1020 32.28 10.98 -32.99
CA PHE A 1020 31.02 11.40 -33.60
C PHE A 1020 30.46 12.66 -32.91
N ARG A 1021 30.49 12.74 -31.58
CA ARG A 1021 30.07 13.96 -30.85
C ARG A 1021 30.90 15.19 -31.23
N GLN A 1022 32.18 15.01 -31.52
CA GLN A 1022 33.03 16.12 -32.00
C GLN A 1022 32.61 16.60 -33.39
N THR A 1023 32.11 15.72 -34.27
CA THR A 1023 31.57 16.14 -35.57
C THR A 1023 30.29 16.98 -35.44
N LEU A 1024 29.61 16.91 -34.29
CA LEU A 1024 28.43 17.72 -33.97
C LEU A 1024 28.79 19.12 -33.47
N ALA A 1025 30.06 19.39 -33.15
CA ALA A 1025 30.47 20.66 -32.60
C ALA A 1025 30.18 21.81 -33.57
N GLY A 1026 29.44 22.82 -33.11
CA GLY A 1026 28.93 23.91 -33.94
C GLY A 1026 27.60 23.62 -34.64
N GLY A 1027 26.95 22.49 -34.37
CA GLY A 1027 25.55 22.22 -34.74
C GLY A 1027 24.54 22.84 -33.77
N GLU A 1028 23.25 22.77 -34.06
CA GLU A 1028 22.18 23.40 -33.25
C GLU A 1028 21.74 22.54 -32.04
N LYS A 1029 22.09 21.25 -32.02
CA LYS A 1029 21.57 20.25 -31.08
C LYS A 1029 22.66 19.67 -30.20
N THR A 1030 22.32 19.38 -28.94
CA THR A 1030 23.19 18.63 -28.04
C THR A 1030 23.19 17.14 -28.40
N SER A 1031 24.14 16.40 -27.82
CA SER A 1031 24.21 14.94 -27.94
C SER A 1031 22.94 14.26 -27.41
N LEU A 1032 22.31 14.82 -26.38
CA LEU A 1032 21.08 14.27 -25.81
C LEU A 1032 19.89 14.48 -26.74
N GLU A 1033 19.74 15.69 -27.29
CA GLU A 1033 18.67 16.00 -28.25
C GLU A 1033 18.79 15.13 -29.50
N LEU A 1034 20.01 15.00 -30.06
CA LEU A 1034 20.24 14.14 -31.21
C LEU A 1034 19.96 12.67 -30.90
N ALA A 1035 20.41 12.16 -29.76
CA ALA A 1035 20.13 10.79 -29.35
C ALA A 1035 18.61 10.55 -29.24
N ARG A 1036 17.85 11.51 -28.70
CA ARG A 1036 16.38 11.43 -28.64
C ARG A 1036 15.72 11.43 -30.02
N GLU A 1037 16.23 12.21 -30.97
CA GLU A 1037 15.76 12.17 -32.35
C GLU A 1037 16.02 10.81 -33.00
N HIS A 1038 17.20 10.23 -32.75
CA HIS A 1038 17.53 8.90 -33.22
C HIS A 1038 16.58 7.86 -32.61
N TRP A 1039 16.34 7.87 -31.31
CA TRP A 1039 15.42 6.94 -30.66
C TRP A 1039 13.97 7.11 -31.10
N ARG A 1040 13.53 8.35 -31.37
CA ARG A 1040 12.23 8.62 -31.98
C ARG A 1040 12.13 7.97 -33.37
N ALA A 1041 13.17 8.14 -34.20
CA ALA A 1041 13.21 7.54 -35.53
C ALA A 1041 13.29 6.01 -35.48
N ILE A 1042 14.06 5.44 -34.54
CA ILE A 1042 14.12 3.98 -34.29
C ILE A 1042 12.75 3.45 -33.88
N ARG A 1043 12.06 4.08 -32.92
CA ARG A 1043 10.70 3.69 -32.50
C ARG A 1043 9.73 3.78 -33.68
N ALA A 1044 9.75 4.87 -34.44
CA ALA A 1044 8.90 5.02 -35.62
C ALA A 1044 9.17 3.94 -36.68
N ALA A 1045 10.44 3.57 -36.89
CA ALA A 1045 10.84 2.50 -37.80
C ALA A 1045 10.43 1.10 -37.29
N ALA A 1046 10.48 0.89 -35.97
CA ALA A 1046 10.14 -0.38 -35.33
C ALA A 1046 8.62 -0.59 -35.20
N GLY A 1047 7.85 0.50 -35.11
CA GLY A 1047 6.43 0.48 -34.77
C GLY A 1047 6.16 0.42 -33.26
N GLU A 1048 4.95 0.82 -32.87
CA GLU A 1048 4.53 0.87 -31.46
C GLU A 1048 4.41 -0.51 -30.81
N GLU A 1049 4.10 -1.53 -31.61
CA GLU A 1049 3.88 -2.89 -31.14
C GLU A 1049 5.16 -3.71 -30.94
N THR A 1050 6.29 -3.24 -31.45
CA THR A 1050 7.58 -3.91 -31.29
C THR A 1050 8.15 -3.62 -29.90
N TYR A 1051 8.52 -4.64 -29.15
CA TYR A 1051 9.17 -4.46 -27.85
C TYR A 1051 10.64 -4.07 -28.06
N ILE A 1052 11.07 -2.92 -27.57
CA ILE A 1052 12.47 -2.46 -27.72
C ILE A 1052 13.17 -2.50 -26.37
N LEU A 1053 14.26 -3.25 -26.32
CA LEU A 1053 15.20 -3.29 -25.20
C LEU A 1053 16.47 -2.51 -25.57
N PHE A 1054 16.74 -1.43 -24.85
CA PHE A 1054 18.02 -0.73 -24.95
C PHE A 1054 19.13 -1.52 -24.23
N CYS A 1055 20.22 -1.78 -24.93
CA CYS A 1055 21.28 -2.66 -24.48
C CYS A 1055 22.63 -1.93 -24.38
N GLN A 1056 22.90 -1.32 -23.22
CA GLN A 1056 24.19 -0.74 -22.86
C GLN A 1056 24.53 -1.06 -21.40
N TRP A 1057 25.75 -0.74 -20.96
CA TRP A 1057 26.19 -0.96 -19.57
C TRP A 1057 25.48 -0.06 -18.54
N PHE A 1058 24.64 0.87 -19.00
CA PHE A 1058 23.91 1.83 -18.19
C PHE A 1058 22.54 2.12 -18.82
N THR A 1059 21.62 2.62 -18.00
CA THR A 1059 20.39 3.25 -18.47
C THR A 1059 20.67 4.64 -19.00
N ASP A 1060 20.07 5.04 -20.13
CA ASP A 1060 20.26 6.36 -20.71
C ASP A 1060 18.93 7.12 -20.80
N ARG A 1061 18.85 8.31 -20.18
CA ARG A 1061 17.65 9.15 -20.20
C ARG A 1061 17.21 9.54 -21.62
N ALA A 1062 18.12 9.53 -22.60
CA ALA A 1062 17.75 9.80 -23.99
C ALA A 1062 16.81 8.73 -24.60
N THR A 1063 16.80 7.50 -24.08
CA THR A 1063 15.93 6.43 -24.59
C THR A 1063 14.51 6.48 -24.00
N LEU A 1064 14.33 7.20 -22.90
CA LEU A 1064 13.08 7.28 -22.16
C LEU A 1064 11.95 7.87 -23.02
N GLY A 1065 10.83 7.14 -23.06
CA GLY A 1065 9.68 7.39 -23.92
C GLY A 1065 9.69 6.58 -25.22
N PHE A 1066 10.83 5.98 -25.59
CA PHE A 1066 10.98 5.26 -26.87
C PHE A 1066 11.24 3.76 -26.69
N VAL A 1067 11.81 3.32 -25.58
CA VAL A 1067 12.12 1.91 -25.31
C VAL A 1067 11.24 1.35 -24.19
N ASP A 1068 10.97 0.04 -24.21
CA ASP A 1068 10.12 -0.64 -23.23
C ASP A 1068 10.95 -1.22 -22.07
N ALA A 1069 12.20 -1.57 -22.36
CA ALA A 1069 13.18 -2.03 -21.37
C ALA A 1069 14.56 -1.40 -21.57
N SER A 1070 15.35 -1.35 -20.51
CA SER A 1070 16.75 -0.96 -20.56
C SER A 1070 17.60 -1.89 -19.72
N ARG A 1071 18.74 -2.31 -20.27
CA ARG A 1071 19.79 -2.96 -19.50
C ARG A 1071 20.37 -1.97 -18.48
N ALA A 1072 20.70 -2.47 -17.29
CA ALA A 1072 21.10 -1.65 -16.14
C ALA A 1072 22.50 -1.94 -15.59
N GLY A 1073 23.32 -2.73 -16.29
CA GLY A 1073 24.64 -3.11 -15.80
C GLY A 1073 25.53 -3.79 -16.85
N PRO A 1074 26.75 -4.20 -16.46
CA PRO A 1074 27.68 -4.88 -17.35
C PRO A 1074 27.13 -6.24 -17.79
N VAL A 1075 27.83 -6.89 -18.72
CA VAL A 1075 27.46 -8.22 -19.19
C VAL A 1075 27.60 -9.24 -18.06
N THR A 1076 26.56 -10.03 -17.79
CA THR A 1076 26.64 -11.16 -16.85
C THR A 1076 27.49 -12.27 -17.46
N THR A 1077 28.47 -12.78 -16.71
CA THR A 1077 29.22 -14.00 -17.06
C THR A 1077 28.84 -15.15 -16.13
N ARG A 1078 29.14 -16.40 -16.52
CA ARG A 1078 28.90 -17.59 -15.67
C ARG A 1078 29.55 -17.50 -14.28
N ARG A 1079 30.60 -16.69 -14.10
CA ARG A 1079 31.31 -16.48 -12.82
C ARG A 1079 30.96 -15.15 -12.12
N GLY A 1080 30.25 -14.25 -12.77
CA GLY A 1080 30.26 -12.81 -12.46
C GLY A 1080 28.91 -12.17 -12.13
N VAL A 1081 27.89 -12.92 -11.72
CA VAL A 1081 26.59 -12.34 -11.31
C VAL A 1081 26.77 -11.26 -10.22
N ARG A 1082 27.75 -11.45 -9.33
CA ARG A 1082 28.11 -10.48 -8.28
C ARG A 1082 28.52 -9.12 -8.84
N ASP A 1083 29.13 -9.07 -10.01
CA ASP A 1083 29.66 -7.84 -10.61
C ASP A 1083 28.53 -6.97 -11.20
N VAL A 1084 27.39 -7.59 -11.54
CA VAL A 1084 26.22 -6.90 -12.08
C VAL A 1084 25.29 -6.36 -10.98
N MET A 1085 25.27 -7.01 -9.81
CA MET A 1085 24.34 -6.67 -8.72
C MET A 1085 24.41 -5.21 -8.25
N PRO A 1086 25.58 -4.58 -8.05
CA PRO A 1086 25.64 -3.17 -7.66
C PRO A 1086 24.90 -2.28 -8.66
N HIS A 1087 25.10 -2.48 -9.95
CA HIS A 1087 24.48 -1.68 -10.99
C HIS A 1087 22.96 -1.85 -11.07
N VAL A 1088 22.47 -3.09 -10.85
CA VAL A 1088 21.04 -3.40 -10.77
C VAL A 1088 20.40 -2.72 -9.57
N LEU A 1089 21.04 -2.78 -8.41
CA LEU A 1089 20.53 -2.15 -7.19
C LEU A 1089 20.46 -0.63 -7.32
N LEU A 1090 21.48 -0.01 -7.94
CA LEU A 1090 21.50 1.43 -8.17
C LEU A 1090 20.41 1.86 -9.16
N SER A 1091 20.08 1.04 -10.16
CA SER A 1091 19.05 1.35 -11.15
C SER A 1091 17.63 0.92 -10.74
N TYR A 1092 17.47 0.25 -9.60
CA TYR A 1092 16.20 -0.34 -9.17
C TYR A 1092 15.06 0.68 -9.07
N HIS A 1093 15.37 1.92 -8.65
CA HIS A 1093 14.36 2.99 -8.54
C HIS A 1093 13.71 3.35 -9.88
N LEU A 1094 14.38 3.06 -11.01
CA LEU A 1094 13.87 3.29 -12.36
C LEU A 1094 12.91 2.18 -12.84
N ASN A 1095 12.96 0.99 -12.23
CA ASN A 1095 12.16 -0.15 -12.66
C ASN A 1095 10.66 0.13 -12.52
N HIS A 1096 9.90 -0.18 -13.57
CA HIS A 1096 8.46 0.13 -13.70
C HIS A 1096 8.10 1.62 -13.64
N ARG A 1097 9.10 2.53 -13.60
CA ARG A 1097 8.89 3.98 -13.70
C ARG A 1097 9.30 4.51 -15.07
N TRP A 1098 10.53 4.24 -15.48
CA TRP A 1098 11.06 4.68 -16.78
C TRP A 1098 10.82 3.64 -17.86
N PHE A 1099 11.13 2.39 -17.53
CA PHE A 1099 11.07 1.19 -18.37
C PHE A 1099 11.14 -0.05 -17.47
N ALA A 1100 11.05 -1.25 -18.05
CA ALA A 1100 11.45 -2.47 -17.37
C ALA A 1100 13.00 -2.55 -17.28
N ILE A 1101 13.54 -2.87 -16.11
CA ILE A 1101 14.99 -3.06 -15.94
C ILE A 1101 15.37 -4.47 -16.39
N ASP A 1102 16.34 -4.55 -17.32
CA ASP A 1102 17.02 -5.77 -17.71
C ASP A 1102 18.36 -5.88 -16.95
N ASN A 1103 18.47 -6.92 -16.13
CA ASN A 1103 19.65 -7.21 -15.32
C ASN A 1103 20.63 -8.16 -16.04
N ASP A 1104 20.46 -8.30 -17.36
CA ASP A 1104 21.16 -9.21 -18.25
C ASP A 1104 20.89 -10.71 -17.96
N CYS A 1105 21.29 -11.59 -18.87
CA CYS A 1105 20.88 -13.00 -18.85
C CYS A 1105 21.43 -13.78 -17.65
N PHE A 1106 20.62 -14.69 -17.11
CA PHE A 1106 21.03 -15.67 -16.09
C PHE A 1106 21.46 -17.00 -16.70
N TYR A 1107 22.53 -17.58 -16.19
CA TYR A 1107 22.99 -18.92 -16.56
C TYR A 1107 22.38 -19.95 -15.60
N MET A 1108 21.30 -20.61 -16.00
CA MET A 1108 20.61 -21.62 -15.17
C MET A 1108 21.06 -23.06 -15.45
N ALA A 1109 21.95 -23.28 -16.43
CA ALA A 1109 22.50 -24.60 -16.71
C ALA A 1109 23.41 -25.05 -15.56
N THR A 1110 23.13 -26.22 -14.96
CA THR A 1110 23.87 -26.81 -13.84
C THR A 1110 25.17 -27.49 -14.26
N GLU A 1111 25.38 -27.70 -15.57
CA GLU A 1111 26.57 -28.36 -16.11
C GLU A 1111 27.67 -27.33 -16.46
N LEU A 1112 28.79 -27.44 -15.74
CA LEU A 1112 30.06 -26.84 -16.14
C LEU A 1112 30.67 -27.71 -17.25
N PHE A 1113 30.42 -27.38 -18.52
CA PHE A 1113 31.28 -27.88 -19.58
C PHE A 1113 32.68 -27.28 -19.39
N SER A 1114 33.63 -28.13 -19.02
CA SER A 1114 34.99 -27.79 -18.59
C SER A 1114 35.92 -27.35 -19.73
N THR A 1115 35.42 -27.12 -20.94
CA THR A 1115 36.26 -26.97 -22.14
C THR A 1115 36.54 -25.53 -22.58
N TYR A 1116 36.09 -24.51 -21.84
CA TYR A 1116 36.34 -23.10 -22.21
C TYR A 1116 37.00 -22.30 -21.07
N LEU A 1117 38.01 -22.91 -20.46
CA LEU A 1117 39.07 -22.18 -19.79
C LEU A 1117 40.32 -22.26 -20.66
N ASP A 1118 40.35 -21.40 -21.68
CA ASP A 1118 41.57 -20.81 -22.25
C ASP A 1118 41.22 -19.41 -22.76
#